data_AF-A0A5S4G1L0-F1
#
_entry.id   AF-A0A5S4G1L0-F1
#
_cell.length_a   1.000
_cell.length_b   1.000
_cell.length_c   1.000
_cell.angle_alpha   90.00
_cell.angle_beta   90.00
_cell.angle_gamma   90.00
#
_symmetry.space_group_name_H-M   'P 1'
#
loop_
_entity.id
_entity.type
_entity.pdbx_description
1 polymer ?
#
loop_
_entity_poly.entity_id
_entity_poly.type
_entity_poly.pdbx_seq_one_letter_code
_entity_poly.pdbx_strand_id
1 'polypeptide(L)'
;PAPLPTYPFQRQPYWLNPAVKPATSAREARFWDAVDQEDLDALVSALRVSDAQRASLHTVLPTLASWRRQQRARYRPAWKPAPVPAQRRLAGTWAVIVPPGSRPAEEVVAALSAADGVTVVTVPMGGELPRTGIDGVLSLAALNEDPHPALRSGTEGFAATAELLRSGGSLDELRSAGECEVPFWVVTSGAVRVGAADEPPRLAQAQVWGLGQSDPRVRLVDLPASVGSGVAALLATVLADGGEDQVAVRGSGAYTLRLAPAAATEPTWDKTGTILLTGADTPAGGRLARRLAADGAERLLLPLRPGGRRAQARLEAELSALGARVTVVACDPADREALAAALRAAPADRPLTAAIHVAATPSPMTAHHLATTHPSMTAHHVATAQTPMTADDGSTAQSPTVGGSSELERADAALDAELRAMTNLDELTRDLGLAAFAIVSPSSASFGVPGLAERAPADACAQAVAERRRAAGQAAVWVATGPWAEDDHPAEPRPPASEPTETPLPEQGKSEPVKKPRPEQRGSEPDEKPQPWQRESGPGEARTPGLRDTAPAAVVAALWQGDGSLVVADADWERLTADRSRALLRGVGDEPPAGSAPASGGFAGAGMFAASAVPGMSVLRDLKDRPEFEQLQVLLDLVRTYAAMVLGHDTPEEITPDSDLLTLGFSSFTALELSSHLATIGLDMEPTAIFDAPTIAALARHLQLGATGATPPSGG
;
A
#
# COMPACT_ATOMS: atom_id res chain seq x y z
N PRO A 1 34.94 -53.72 5.34
CA PRO A 1 33.86 -53.49 4.34
C PRO A 1 32.61 -54.30 4.72
N ALA A 2 31.65 -53.66 5.40
CA ALA A 2 30.35 -54.26 5.68
C ALA A 2 29.50 -54.28 4.40
N PRO A 3 28.70 -55.33 4.14
CA PRO A 3 27.92 -55.46 2.93
C PRO A 3 26.65 -54.59 3.03
N LEU A 4 26.40 -53.77 2.00
CA LEU A 4 25.15 -53.02 1.89
C LEU A 4 24.01 -53.98 1.51
N PRO A 5 22.82 -53.86 2.11
CA PRO A 5 21.66 -54.66 1.71
C PRO A 5 21.13 -54.20 0.35
N THR A 6 21.02 -55.14 -0.60
CA THR A 6 20.35 -54.97 -1.89
C THR A 6 18.83 -55.00 -1.72
N TYR A 7 18.21 -53.83 -1.64
CA TYR A 7 16.79 -53.67 -1.96
C TYR A 7 16.62 -53.18 -3.41
N PRO A 8 15.68 -53.74 -4.17
CA PRO A 8 15.47 -53.36 -5.56
C PRO A 8 14.89 -51.95 -5.63
N PHE A 9 15.62 -51.04 -6.27
CA PHE A 9 15.16 -49.69 -6.57
C PHE A 9 13.86 -49.74 -7.38
N GLN A 10 12.72 -49.52 -6.72
CA GLN A 10 11.51 -49.11 -7.43
C GLN A 10 11.73 -47.66 -7.88
N ARG A 11 11.93 -47.47 -9.18
CA ARG A 11 11.97 -46.13 -9.78
C ARG A 11 10.55 -45.54 -9.74
N GLN A 12 10.20 -44.87 -8.64
CA GLN A 12 9.08 -43.95 -8.65
C GLN A 12 9.59 -42.53 -8.98
N PRO A 13 8.93 -41.80 -9.89
CA PRO A 13 9.24 -40.40 -10.14
C PRO A 13 9.01 -39.59 -8.86
N TYR A 14 10.06 -38.94 -8.36
CA TYR A 14 10.07 -38.14 -7.14
C TYR A 14 9.60 -36.70 -7.44
N TRP A 15 8.42 -36.55 -8.03
CA TRP A 15 7.77 -35.24 -8.12
C TRP A 15 6.76 -35.10 -6.98
N LEU A 16 6.80 -33.93 -6.33
CA LEU A 16 5.78 -33.42 -5.43
C LEU A 16 4.39 -33.78 -5.99
N ASN A 17 3.63 -34.59 -5.26
CA ASN A 17 2.18 -34.45 -5.36
C ASN A 17 1.90 -33.10 -4.71
N PRO A 18 1.49 -32.06 -5.46
CA PRO A 18 1.04 -30.83 -4.83
C PRO A 18 -0.08 -31.23 -3.87
N ALA A 19 -0.03 -30.72 -2.64
CA ALA A 19 -1.20 -30.74 -1.79
C ALA A 19 -2.37 -30.25 -2.65
N VAL A 20 -3.33 -31.13 -2.90
CA VAL A 20 -4.55 -30.77 -3.62
C VAL A 20 -5.25 -29.81 -2.67
N LYS A 21 -4.99 -28.50 -2.85
CA LYS A 21 -6.00 -27.48 -2.58
C LYS A 21 -7.29 -28.07 -3.14
N PRO A 22 -8.43 -28.13 -2.42
CA PRO A 22 -9.65 -28.58 -3.04
C PRO A 22 -9.82 -27.70 -4.27
N ALA A 23 -9.55 -28.29 -5.44
CA ALA A 23 -9.73 -27.58 -6.67
C ALA A 23 -11.21 -27.24 -6.62
N THR A 24 -11.54 -25.95 -6.70
CA THR A 24 -12.85 -25.55 -7.17
C THR A 24 -13.11 -26.47 -8.36
N SER A 25 -14.11 -27.35 -8.23
CA SER A 25 -14.32 -28.36 -9.26
C SER A 25 -14.37 -27.66 -10.61
N ALA A 26 -13.92 -28.27 -11.71
CA ALA A 26 -13.96 -27.58 -13.01
C ALA A 26 -15.35 -26.99 -13.35
N ARG A 27 -16.40 -27.54 -12.74
CA ARG A 27 -17.77 -27.00 -12.77
C ARG A 27 -17.94 -25.73 -11.92
N GLU A 28 -17.41 -25.71 -10.71
CA GLU A 28 -17.40 -24.53 -9.85
C GLU A 28 -16.55 -23.41 -10.42
N ALA A 29 -15.38 -23.71 -10.99
CA ALA A 29 -14.56 -22.72 -11.71
C ALA A 29 -15.34 -22.08 -12.87
N ARG A 30 -15.98 -22.89 -13.74
CA ARG A 30 -16.82 -22.37 -14.85
C ARG A 30 -18.02 -21.56 -14.39
N PHE A 31 -18.71 -21.99 -13.34
CA PHE A 31 -19.83 -21.21 -12.77
C PHE A 31 -19.37 -19.81 -12.39
N TRP A 32 -18.22 -19.77 -11.75
CA TRP A 32 -17.63 -18.57 -11.23
C TRP A 32 -17.00 -17.67 -12.30
N ASP A 33 -16.35 -18.23 -13.31
CA ASP A 33 -15.87 -17.47 -14.47
C ASP A 33 -17.05 -16.79 -15.19
N ALA A 34 -18.19 -17.48 -15.32
CA ALA A 34 -19.41 -16.91 -15.88
C ALA A 34 -19.99 -15.77 -15.01
N VAL A 35 -19.92 -15.90 -13.68
CA VAL A 35 -20.30 -14.80 -12.77
C VAL A 35 -19.36 -13.60 -12.92
N ASP A 36 -18.05 -13.82 -12.98
CA ASP A 36 -17.06 -12.74 -13.05
C ASP A 36 -17.14 -11.97 -14.37
N GLN A 37 -17.43 -12.66 -15.48
CA GLN A 37 -17.63 -12.07 -16.81
C GLN A 37 -19.05 -11.54 -17.05
N GLU A 38 -19.96 -11.69 -16.08
CA GLU A 38 -21.38 -11.39 -16.23
C GLU A 38 -22.02 -12.08 -17.45
N ASP A 39 -21.51 -13.27 -17.81
CA ASP A 39 -21.98 -14.09 -18.92
C ASP A 39 -23.18 -14.94 -18.50
N LEU A 40 -24.37 -14.42 -18.79
CA LEU A 40 -25.63 -15.10 -18.49
C LEU A 40 -25.77 -16.44 -19.20
N ASP A 41 -25.28 -16.57 -20.43
CA ASP A 41 -25.41 -17.80 -21.23
C ASP A 41 -24.52 -18.91 -20.67
N ALA A 42 -23.27 -18.57 -20.34
CA ALA A 42 -22.37 -19.49 -19.65
C ALA A 42 -22.90 -19.89 -18.26
N LEU A 43 -23.49 -18.96 -17.52
CA LEU A 43 -24.06 -19.21 -16.19
C LEU A 43 -25.27 -20.15 -16.26
N VAL A 44 -26.18 -19.91 -17.21
CA VAL A 44 -27.36 -20.78 -17.46
C VAL A 44 -26.91 -22.19 -17.82
N SER A 45 -25.89 -22.31 -18.67
CA SER A 45 -25.28 -23.58 -19.05
C SER A 45 -24.63 -24.31 -17.86
N ALA A 46 -23.90 -23.59 -17.00
CA ALA A 46 -23.24 -24.15 -15.81
C ALA A 46 -24.23 -24.67 -14.76
N LEU A 47 -25.32 -23.93 -14.53
CA LEU A 47 -26.36 -24.27 -13.56
C LEU A 47 -27.43 -25.22 -14.12
N ARG A 48 -27.54 -25.37 -15.45
CA ARG A 48 -28.58 -26.16 -16.15
C ARG A 48 -29.99 -25.71 -15.78
N VAL A 49 -30.22 -24.40 -15.71
CA VAL A 49 -31.53 -23.83 -15.38
C VAL A 49 -32.45 -23.75 -16.59
N SER A 50 -33.77 -23.74 -16.34
CA SER A 50 -34.79 -23.58 -17.38
C SER A 50 -34.89 -22.14 -17.89
N ASP A 51 -35.49 -21.95 -19.08
CA ASP A 51 -35.75 -20.62 -19.65
C ASP A 51 -36.58 -19.70 -18.74
N ALA A 52 -37.47 -20.29 -17.93
CA ALA A 52 -38.26 -19.55 -16.94
C ALA A 52 -37.40 -18.95 -15.80
N GLN A 53 -36.28 -19.61 -15.44
CA GLN A 53 -35.36 -19.17 -14.39
C GLN A 53 -34.27 -18.21 -14.91
N ARG A 54 -34.06 -18.16 -16.22
CA ARG A 54 -33.09 -17.28 -16.89
C ARG A 54 -33.33 -15.79 -16.60
N ALA A 55 -34.60 -15.37 -16.59
CA ALA A 55 -34.97 -13.98 -16.29
C ALA A 55 -34.57 -13.57 -14.87
N SER A 56 -34.74 -14.45 -13.87
CA SER A 56 -34.33 -14.18 -12.49
C SER A 56 -32.81 -14.11 -12.34
N LEU A 57 -32.06 -14.96 -13.06
CA LEU A 57 -30.59 -14.90 -13.05
C LEU A 57 -30.06 -13.60 -13.69
N HIS A 58 -30.67 -13.13 -14.78
CA HIS A 58 -30.29 -11.85 -15.38
C HIS A 58 -30.39 -10.68 -14.38
N THR A 59 -31.43 -10.68 -13.52
CA THR A 59 -31.60 -9.63 -12.51
C THR A 59 -30.54 -9.69 -11.39
N VAL A 60 -30.14 -10.89 -10.95
CA VAL A 60 -29.26 -11.06 -9.78
C VAL A 60 -27.77 -11.11 -10.17
N LEU A 61 -27.46 -11.51 -11.41
CA LEU A 61 -26.08 -11.73 -11.88
C LEU A 61 -25.16 -10.51 -11.66
N PRO A 62 -25.54 -9.26 -12.00
CA PRO A 62 -24.68 -8.11 -11.73
C PRO A 62 -24.42 -7.90 -10.23
N THR A 63 -25.41 -8.18 -9.38
CA THR A 63 -25.27 -8.08 -7.91
C THR A 63 -24.32 -9.16 -7.38
N LEU A 64 -24.44 -10.39 -7.88
CA LEU A 64 -23.58 -11.51 -7.49
C LEU A 64 -22.13 -11.29 -7.95
N ALA A 65 -21.95 -10.80 -9.18
CA ALA A 65 -20.65 -10.46 -9.74
C ALA A 65 -19.98 -9.33 -8.94
N SER A 66 -20.72 -8.26 -8.64
CA SER A 66 -20.26 -7.16 -7.80
C SER A 66 -19.87 -7.64 -6.38
N TRP A 67 -20.73 -8.41 -5.72
CA TRP A 67 -20.44 -9.00 -4.41
C TRP A 67 -19.13 -9.81 -4.44
N ARG A 68 -18.95 -10.64 -5.46
CA ARG A 68 -17.76 -11.48 -5.58
C ARG A 68 -16.49 -10.70 -5.84
N ARG A 69 -16.55 -9.67 -6.69
CA ARG A 69 -15.42 -8.76 -6.92
C ARG A 69 -15.01 -8.07 -5.64
N GLN A 70 -15.97 -7.59 -4.84
CA GLN A 70 -15.70 -6.96 -3.55
C GLN A 70 -15.04 -7.91 -2.52
N GLN A 71 -15.35 -9.22 -2.56
CA GLN A 71 -14.66 -10.21 -1.73
C GLN A 71 -13.19 -10.41 -2.13
N ARG A 72 -12.82 -10.07 -3.38
CA ARG A 72 -11.47 -10.24 -3.95
C ARG A 72 -10.68 -8.95 -4.10
N ALA A 73 -11.31 -7.81 -3.85
CA ALA A 73 -10.73 -6.49 -3.97
C ALA A 73 -9.72 -6.15 -2.84
N ARG A 74 -9.08 -7.16 -2.24
CA ARG A 74 -8.17 -7.00 -1.10
C ARG A 74 -6.77 -7.49 -1.45
N TYR A 75 -5.78 -6.62 -1.25
CA TYR A 75 -4.38 -6.91 -1.50
C TYR A 75 -3.52 -6.43 -0.33
N ARG A 76 -2.34 -7.00 -0.19
CA ARG A 76 -1.34 -6.60 0.81
C ARG A 76 -0.03 -6.29 0.09
N PRO A 77 0.57 -5.10 0.31
CA PRO A 77 1.94 -4.85 -0.11
C PRO A 77 2.88 -5.71 0.74
N ALA A 78 3.79 -6.41 0.09
CA ALA A 78 4.76 -7.31 0.71
C ALA A 78 6.13 -7.16 0.05
N TRP A 79 7.17 -7.03 0.87
CA TRP A 79 8.56 -7.08 0.41
C TRP A 79 8.97 -8.53 0.20
N LYS A 80 9.27 -8.90 -1.05
CA LYS A 80 9.77 -10.23 -1.40
C LYS A 80 11.26 -10.15 -1.73
N PRO A 81 12.08 -11.17 -1.35
CA PRO A 81 13.47 -11.24 -1.79
C PRO A 81 13.58 -11.10 -3.30
N ALA A 82 14.45 -10.20 -3.75
CA ALA A 82 14.67 -9.94 -5.16
C ALA A 82 15.75 -10.90 -5.69
N PRO A 83 15.51 -11.61 -6.81
CA PRO A 83 16.57 -12.36 -7.47
C PRO A 83 17.54 -11.37 -8.13
N VAL A 84 18.65 -11.07 -7.44
CA VAL A 84 19.68 -10.18 -7.99
C VAL A 84 20.68 -11.03 -8.79
N PRO A 85 20.76 -10.90 -10.13
CA PRO A 85 21.65 -11.72 -10.93
C PRO A 85 23.11 -11.34 -10.64
N ALA A 86 23.87 -12.29 -10.07
CA ALA A 86 25.26 -12.11 -9.62
C ALA A 86 26.27 -11.70 -10.73
N GLN A 87 25.87 -11.71 -12.00
CA GLN A 87 26.74 -11.45 -13.14
C GLN A 87 26.59 -10.05 -13.76
N ARG A 88 25.54 -9.28 -13.41
CA ARG A 88 25.39 -7.91 -13.93
C ARG A 88 26.27 -6.96 -13.12
N ARG A 89 27.09 -6.17 -13.81
CA ARG A 89 27.90 -5.11 -13.21
C ARG A 89 27.45 -3.76 -13.74
N LEU A 90 27.41 -2.79 -12.85
CA LEU A 90 27.17 -1.40 -13.22
C LEU A 90 28.30 -0.93 -14.13
N ALA A 91 27.96 -0.19 -15.19
CA ALA A 91 28.93 0.38 -16.10
C ALA A 91 28.44 1.74 -16.60
N GLY A 92 29.36 2.50 -17.19
CA GLY A 92 29.05 3.80 -17.79
C GLY A 92 29.25 4.97 -16.83
N THR A 93 28.79 6.15 -17.25
CA THR A 93 28.93 7.41 -16.54
C THR A 93 27.67 7.71 -15.74
N TRP A 94 27.79 7.82 -14.42
CA TRP A 94 26.67 8.04 -13.51
C TRP A 94 26.75 9.43 -12.87
N ALA A 95 25.73 10.25 -13.08
CA ALA A 95 25.59 11.51 -12.35
C ALA A 95 25.01 11.23 -10.96
N VAL A 96 25.75 11.58 -9.91
CA VAL A 96 25.34 11.33 -8.52
C VAL A 96 25.11 12.66 -7.81
N ILE A 97 23.86 12.94 -7.44
CA ILE A 97 23.49 14.16 -6.69
C ILE A 97 23.79 13.92 -5.21
N VAL A 98 24.69 14.71 -4.63
CA VAL A 98 25.21 14.50 -3.27
C VAL A 98 24.78 15.65 -2.35
N PRO A 99 24.09 15.36 -1.23
CA PRO A 99 23.81 16.36 -0.20
C PRO A 99 25.07 16.70 0.62
N PRO A 100 25.18 17.93 1.14
CA PRO A 100 26.31 18.33 1.96
C PRO A 100 26.36 17.54 3.28
N GLY A 101 27.55 17.09 3.68
CA GLY A 101 27.79 16.51 5.02
C GLY A 101 27.15 15.15 5.31
N SER A 102 26.62 14.45 4.31
CA SER A 102 25.98 13.15 4.49
C SER A 102 26.99 12.01 4.36
N ARG A 103 27.40 11.43 5.49
CA ARG A 103 28.30 10.26 5.50
C ARG A 103 27.76 9.06 4.71
N PRO A 104 26.46 8.67 4.80
CA PRO A 104 25.93 7.60 3.96
C PRO A 104 26.06 7.91 2.46
N ALA A 105 25.90 9.18 2.06
CA ALA A 105 26.10 9.57 0.67
C ALA A 105 27.57 9.42 0.22
N GLU A 106 28.52 9.82 1.07
CA GLU A 106 29.96 9.63 0.83
C GLU A 106 30.33 8.14 0.68
N GLU A 107 29.77 7.27 1.53
CA GLU A 107 29.98 5.82 1.45
C GLU A 107 29.46 5.24 0.12
N VAL A 108 28.29 5.68 -0.34
CA VAL A 108 27.72 5.27 -1.64
C VAL A 108 28.60 5.77 -2.80
N VAL A 109 28.99 7.05 -2.80
CA VAL A 109 29.85 7.63 -3.85
C VAL A 109 31.19 6.91 -3.92
N ALA A 110 31.81 6.63 -2.78
CA ALA A 110 33.09 5.92 -2.71
C ALA A 110 32.97 4.50 -3.27
N ALA A 111 31.89 3.78 -2.93
CA ALA A 111 31.67 2.43 -3.43
C ALA A 111 31.41 2.38 -4.94
N LEU A 112 30.62 3.31 -5.48
CA LEU A 112 30.38 3.40 -6.92
C LEU A 112 31.65 3.79 -7.69
N SER A 113 32.45 4.69 -7.12
CA SER A 113 33.72 5.13 -7.71
C SER A 113 34.80 4.04 -7.69
N ALA A 114 34.70 3.09 -6.76
CA ALA A 114 35.57 1.92 -6.69
C ALA A 114 35.14 0.78 -7.64
N ALA A 115 33.95 0.87 -8.25
CA ALA A 115 33.45 -0.18 -9.14
C ALA A 115 34.10 -0.09 -10.54
N ASP A 116 34.60 -1.23 -11.02
CA ASP A 116 35.20 -1.33 -12.35
C ASP A 116 34.19 -0.96 -13.46
N GLY A 117 34.56 -0.02 -14.33
CA GLY A 117 33.75 0.37 -15.49
C GLY A 117 32.71 1.45 -15.21
N VAL A 118 32.66 2.00 -13.98
CA VAL A 118 31.78 3.11 -13.59
C VAL A 118 32.59 4.41 -13.51
N THR A 119 32.10 5.47 -14.15
CA THR A 119 32.61 6.83 -13.98
C THR A 119 31.59 7.65 -13.20
N VAL A 120 31.93 8.08 -11.99
CA VAL A 120 31.02 8.89 -11.16
C VAL A 120 31.24 10.37 -11.41
N VAL A 121 30.18 11.08 -11.80
CA VAL A 121 30.13 12.54 -11.89
C VAL A 121 29.34 13.06 -10.69
N THR A 122 30.04 13.55 -9.67
CA THR A 122 29.39 14.12 -8.49
C THR A 122 28.80 15.49 -8.79
N VAL A 123 27.51 15.65 -8.51
CA VAL A 123 26.76 16.91 -8.66
C VAL A 123 26.34 17.34 -7.25
N PRO A 124 26.70 18.55 -6.78
CA PRO A 124 26.19 19.04 -5.51
C PRO A 124 24.66 19.19 -5.56
N MET A 125 23.97 18.97 -4.45
CA MET A 125 22.52 19.23 -4.34
C MET A 125 22.20 20.67 -4.79
N GLY A 126 21.22 20.82 -5.70
CA GLY A 126 20.88 22.10 -6.34
C GLY A 126 21.77 22.48 -7.54
N GLY A 127 22.77 21.68 -7.88
CA GLY A 127 23.61 21.84 -9.06
C GLY A 127 22.95 21.35 -10.35
N GLU A 128 23.43 21.83 -11.50
CA GLU A 128 22.94 21.42 -12.81
C GLU A 128 23.43 20.01 -13.19
N LEU A 129 22.51 19.18 -13.69
CA LEU A 129 22.85 17.86 -14.22
C LEU A 129 23.54 17.96 -15.59
N PRO A 130 24.51 17.08 -15.91
CA PRO A 130 25.06 16.97 -17.25
C PRO A 130 23.96 16.62 -18.26
N ARG A 131 23.94 17.31 -19.41
CA ARG A 131 22.88 17.14 -20.43
C ARG A 131 23.11 15.96 -21.38
N THR A 132 24.34 15.48 -21.51
CA THR A 132 24.71 14.36 -22.39
C THR A 132 25.85 13.55 -21.78
N GLY A 133 26.05 12.32 -22.27
CA GLY A 133 27.18 11.47 -21.87
C GLY A 133 27.03 10.84 -20.48
N ILE A 134 25.79 10.69 -20.00
CA ILE A 134 25.48 9.95 -18.78
C ILE A 134 24.58 8.76 -19.09
N ASP A 135 24.84 7.65 -18.40
CA ASP A 135 24.15 6.37 -18.52
C ASP A 135 23.14 6.14 -17.38
N GLY A 136 23.16 7.00 -16.36
CA GLY A 136 22.22 6.96 -15.24
C GLY A 136 22.37 8.15 -14.30
N VAL A 137 21.31 8.43 -13.54
CA VAL A 137 21.28 9.47 -12.50
C VAL A 137 20.89 8.83 -11.18
N LEU A 138 21.68 9.09 -10.13
CA LEU A 138 21.43 8.64 -8.76
C LEU A 138 21.31 9.85 -7.83
N SER A 139 20.12 10.13 -7.32
CA SER A 139 19.89 11.20 -6.37
C SER A 139 19.99 10.70 -4.93
N LEU A 140 20.99 11.20 -4.19
CA LEU A 140 21.15 10.99 -2.75
C LEU A 140 20.56 12.16 -1.93
N ALA A 141 19.88 13.11 -2.58
CA ALA A 141 19.39 14.34 -1.95
C ALA A 141 18.46 14.08 -0.75
N ALA A 142 17.64 13.02 -0.82
CA ALA A 142 16.73 12.64 0.27
C ALA A 142 17.43 12.33 1.60
N LEU A 143 18.73 12.01 1.56
CA LEU A 143 19.53 11.75 2.76
C LEU A 143 19.84 13.03 3.55
N ASN A 144 19.49 14.21 3.01
CA ASN A 144 19.47 15.45 3.78
C ASN A 144 18.09 15.64 4.44
N GLU A 145 18.04 15.32 5.73
CA GLU A 145 16.84 15.50 6.57
C GLU A 145 16.82 16.85 7.31
N ASP A 146 17.74 17.77 7.00
CA ASP A 146 17.70 19.11 7.59
C ASP A 146 16.38 19.82 7.23
N PRO A 147 15.72 20.50 8.19
CA PRO A 147 14.47 21.21 7.90
C PRO A 147 14.68 22.31 6.85
N HIS A 148 13.82 22.34 5.82
CA HIS A 148 13.88 23.41 4.82
C HIS A 148 13.24 24.70 5.38
N PRO A 149 13.88 25.88 5.25
CA PRO A 149 13.44 27.10 5.94
C PRO A 149 12.07 27.62 5.49
N ALA A 150 11.64 27.32 4.26
CA ALA A 150 10.33 27.74 3.73
C ALA A 150 9.22 26.70 3.95
N LEU A 151 9.54 25.46 4.32
CA LEU A 151 8.56 24.38 4.47
C LEU A 151 8.26 24.16 5.95
N ARG A 152 7.04 23.71 6.25
CA ARG A 152 6.56 23.38 7.59
C ARG A 152 7.01 21.98 8.03
N SER A 153 6.96 21.01 7.11
CA SER A 153 7.28 19.61 7.40
C SER A 153 8.36 19.00 6.50
N GLY A 154 8.56 19.59 5.31
CA GLY A 154 9.54 19.14 4.33
C GLY A 154 10.98 19.44 4.72
N THR A 155 11.87 18.54 4.34
CA THR A 155 13.32 18.69 4.49
C THR A 155 13.95 19.33 3.25
N GLU A 156 15.21 19.74 3.37
CA GLU A 156 16.05 20.16 2.23
C GLU A 156 16.06 19.09 1.13
N GLY A 157 16.20 17.82 1.50
CA GLY A 157 16.15 16.70 0.56
C GLY A 157 14.79 16.57 -0.14
N PHE A 158 13.68 16.74 0.58
CA PHE A 158 12.34 16.72 -0.01
C PHE A 158 12.15 17.87 -1.02
N ALA A 159 12.56 19.08 -0.67
CA ALA A 159 12.46 20.24 -1.56
C ALA A 159 13.30 20.04 -2.83
N ALA A 160 14.54 19.56 -2.69
CA ALA A 160 15.42 19.27 -3.82
C ALA A 160 14.85 18.18 -4.74
N THR A 161 14.30 17.09 -4.18
CA THR A 161 13.66 16.04 -5.00
C THR A 161 12.41 16.58 -5.71
N ALA A 162 11.57 17.38 -5.04
CA ALA A 162 10.39 17.97 -5.67
C ALA A 162 10.75 18.92 -6.81
N GLU A 163 11.81 19.71 -6.65
CA GLU A 163 12.31 20.58 -7.71
C GLU A 163 12.88 19.79 -8.91
N LEU A 164 13.63 18.71 -8.65
CA LEU A 164 14.15 17.83 -9.71
C LEU A 164 13.02 17.20 -10.54
N LEU A 165 11.94 16.76 -9.90
CA LEU A 165 10.79 16.17 -10.60
C LEU A 165 9.97 17.20 -11.39
N ARG A 166 9.79 18.40 -10.82
CA ARG A 166 9.06 19.50 -11.49
C ARG A 166 9.83 20.11 -12.66
N SER A 167 11.16 20.19 -12.56
CA SER A 167 12.03 20.77 -13.59
C SER A 167 12.19 19.88 -14.84
N GLY A 168 11.25 18.93 -15.02
CA GLY A 168 10.98 18.02 -16.15
C GLY A 168 11.76 18.19 -17.45
N GLY A 169 12.00 19.43 -17.92
CA GLY A 169 12.91 19.73 -19.00
C GLY A 169 14.29 19.06 -18.89
N SER A 170 14.94 19.02 -17.71
CA SER A 170 16.25 18.34 -17.62
C SER A 170 16.17 16.82 -17.75
N LEU A 171 15.07 16.18 -17.34
CA LEU A 171 14.88 14.74 -17.42
C LEU A 171 14.34 14.31 -18.80
N ASP A 172 13.47 15.11 -19.41
CA ASP A 172 12.91 14.87 -20.75
C ASP A 172 13.94 15.23 -21.86
N GLU A 173 14.84 16.20 -21.63
CA GLU A 173 16.01 16.45 -22.49
C GLU A 173 16.99 15.28 -22.47
N LEU A 174 17.26 14.70 -21.29
CA LEU A 174 18.07 13.48 -21.17
C LEU A 174 17.47 12.30 -21.96
N ARG A 175 16.13 12.22 -22.04
CA ARG A 175 15.42 11.20 -22.83
C ARG A 175 15.46 11.45 -24.33
N SER A 176 15.47 12.70 -24.78
CA SER A 176 15.46 13.05 -26.21
C SER A 176 16.84 12.99 -26.86
N ALA A 177 17.91 12.84 -26.06
CA ALA A 177 19.29 12.75 -26.53
C ALA A 177 19.77 11.32 -26.86
N GLY A 178 18.96 10.26 -26.67
CA GLY A 178 19.37 8.87 -26.94
C GLY A 178 18.20 7.89 -27.16
N GLU A 179 18.48 6.75 -27.80
CA GLU A 179 17.49 5.67 -28.07
C GLU A 179 17.10 4.85 -26.81
N CYS A 180 17.78 5.05 -25.67
CA CYS A 180 17.51 4.38 -24.39
C CYS A 180 17.17 5.39 -23.29
N GLU A 181 16.16 5.05 -22.48
CA GLU A 181 15.69 5.86 -21.34
C GLU A 181 16.76 5.86 -20.23
N VAL A 182 17.31 7.04 -19.90
CA VAL A 182 18.31 7.18 -18.81
C VAL A 182 17.61 6.91 -17.46
N PRO A 183 18.02 5.89 -16.69
CA PRO A 183 17.37 5.57 -15.42
C PRO A 183 17.64 6.66 -14.38
N PHE A 184 16.58 7.11 -13.71
CA PHE A 184 16.65 8.07 -12.60
C PHE A 184 16.28 7.38 -11.27
N TRP A 185 17.26 7.24 -10.40
CA TRP A 185 17.11 6.62 -9.09
C TRP A 185 17.08 7.68 -7.98
N VAL A 186 16.12 7.56 -7.07
CA VAL A 186 16.07 8.30 -5.80
C VAL A 186 16.37 7.35 -4.66
N VAL A 187 17.38 7.70 -3.86
CA VAL A 187 17.82 6.93 -2.70
C VAL A 187 17.21 7.52 -1.45
N THR A 188 16.59 6.68 -0.63
CA THR A 188 16.12 7.00 0.72
C THR A 188 16.82 6.11 1.75
N SER A 189 16.70 6.43 3.04
CA SER A 189 17.21 5.58 4.11
C SER A 189 16.24 5.42 5.27
N GLY A 190 15.67 4.21 5.43
CA GLY A 190 14.65 3.94 6.43
C GLY A 190 13.29 4.57 6.09
N ALA A 191 13.00 4.81 4.81
CA ALA A 191 11.67 5.19 4.35
C ALA A 191 10.66 4.05 4.49
N VAL A 192 11.13 2.81 4.33
CA VAL A 192 10.30 1.60 4.31
C VAL A 192 10.85 0.55 5.26
N ARG A 193 9.97 -0.37 5.66
CA ARG A 193 10.30 -1.49 6.55
C ARG A 193 10.11 -2.81 5.80
N VAL A 194 11.18 -3.57 5.64
CA VAL A 194 11.17 -4.88 4.98
C VAL A 194 10.76 -5.99 5.95
N GLY A 195 11.22 -5.91 7.20
CA GLY A 195 10.97 -6.94 8.21
C GLY A 195 11.21 -6.45 9.63
N ALA A 196 11.14 -7.37 10.59
CA ALA A 196 11.20 -7.03 12.02
C ALA A 196 12.53 -6.39 12.46
N ALA A 197 13.63 -6.74 11.77
CA ALA A 197 14.98 -6.23 12.05
C ALA A 197 15.20 -4.77 11.63
N ASP A 198 14.33 -4.23 10.77
CA ASP A 198 14.39 -2.82 10.38
C ASP A 198 13.84 -1.92 11.50
N GLU A 199 14.50 -0.78 11.69
CA GLU A 199 13.99 0.30 12.53
C GLU A 199 12.62 0.79 12.03
N PRO A 200 11.78 1.37 12.91
CA PRO A 200 10.55 2.02 12.50
C PRO A 200 10.79 3.08 11.42
N PRO A 201 9.94 3.17 10.37
CA PRO A 201 10.14 4.11 9.27
C PRO A 201 10.30 5.58 9.72
N ARG A 202 11.17 6.31 9.03
CA ARG A 202 11.37 7.75 9.20
C ARG A 202 10.37 8.51 8.33
N LEU A 203 9.60 9.40 8.93
CA LEU A 203 8.55 10.12 8.21
C LEU A 203 9.11 11.03 7.11
N ALA A 204 10.23 11.72 7.35
CA ALA A 204 10.87 12.55 6.33
C ALA A 204 11.27 11.75 5.08
N GLN A 205 11.83 10.56 5.28
CA GLN A 205 12.21 9.65 4.20
C GLN A 205 10.99 9.05 3.49
N ALA A 206 9.93 8.73 4.24
CA ALA A 206 8.66 8.28 3.68
C ALA A 206 8.00 9.35 2.79
N GLN A 207 8.10 10.64 3.13
CA GLN A 207 7.61 11.73 2.27
C GLN A 207 8.28 11.71 0.89
N VAL A 208 9.62 11.57 0.86
CA VAL A 208 10.38 11.52 -0.40
C VAL A 208 10.10 10.22 -1.16
N TRP A 209 9.95 9.10 -0.47
CA TRP A 209 9.55 7.83 -1.06
C TRP A 209 8.18 7.93 -1.74
N GLY A 210 7.19 8.54 -1.08
CA GLY A 210 5.88 8.83 -1.66
C GLY A 210 5.97 9.78 -2.85
N LEU A 211 6.78 10.83 -2.76
CA LEU A 211 7.01 11.76 -3.88
C LEU A 211 7.59 11.04 -5.10
N GLY A 212 8.58 10.16 -4.92
CA GLY A 212 9.10 9.33 -6.01
C GLY A 212 8.06 8.36 -6.57
N GLN A 213 7.22 7.77 -5.72
CA GLN A 213 6.09 6.93 -6.15
C GLN A 213 5.04 7.71 -6.94
N SER A 214 5.07 9.04 -6.96
CA SER A 214 4.13 9.83 -7.76
C SER A 214 4.53 9.93 -9.23
N ASP A 215 5.81 9.68 -9.56
CA ASP A 215 6.36 9.87 -10.90
C ASP A 215 6.81 8.52 -11.48
N PRO A 216 6.20 8.01 -12.56
CA PRO A 216 6.58 6.73 -13.16
C PRO A 216 7.99 6.70 -13.76
N ARG A 217 8.64 7.86 -13.93
CA ARG A 217 10.03 7.95 -14.41
C ARG A 217 11.06 7.66 -13.31
N VAL A 218 10.63 7.69 -12.05
CA VAL A 218 11.51 7.54 -10.89
C VAL A 218 11.57 6.07 -10.47
N ARG A 219 12.79 5.61 -10.19
CA ARG A 219 13.05 4.36 -9.48
C ARG A 219 13.49 4.67 -8.07
N LEU A 220 13.05 3.87 -7.12
CA LEU A 220 13.27 4.09 -5.70
C LEU A 220 14.10 2.96 -5.11
N VAL A 221 15.10 3.35 -4.33
CA VAL A 221 15.87 2.42 -3.51
C VAL A 221 15.98 2.92 -2.08
N ASP A 222 15.64 2.07 -1.12
CA ASP A 222 15.77 2.36 0.31
C ASP A 222 16.96 1.60 0.91
N LEU A 223 17.79 2.30 1.67
CA LEU A 223 19.01 1.78 2.29
C LEU A 223 18.91 1.73 3.83
N PRO A 224 19.63 0.82 4.50
CA PRO A 224 19.80 0.90 5.95
C PRO A 224 20.57 2.17 6.34
N ALA A 225 20.46 2.57 7.61
CA ALA A 225 21.17 3.73 8.14
C ALA A 225 22.70 3.61 8.03
N SER A 226 23.24 2.39 8.06
CA SER A 226 24.64 2.10 7.78
C SER A 226 24.75 1.27 6.51
N VAL A 227 25.37 1.84 5.48
CA VAL A 227 25.53 1.19 4.17
C VAL A 227 26.69 0.20 4.24
N GLY A 228 27.91 0.67 4.50
CA GLY A 228 29.09 -0.20 4.44
C GLY A 228 29.31 -0.82 3.05
N SER A 229 30.36 -1.63 2.91
CA SER A 229 30.79 -2.13 1.59
C SER A 229 29.83 -3.16 0.98
N GLY A 230 29.24 -4.04 1.80
CA GLY A 230 28.33 -5.09 1.33
C GLY A 230 27.03 -4.54 0.73
N VAL A 231 26.36 -3.62 1.43
CA VAL A 231 25.13 -2.98 0.94
C VAL A 231 25.43 -2.14 -0.29
N ALA A 232 26.57 -1.44 -0.33
CA ALA A 232 26.91 -0.62 -1.48
C ALA A 232 27.20 -1.47 -2.75
N ALA A 233 27.81 -2.64 -2.61
CA ALA A 233 27.99 -3.59 -3.72
C ALA A 233 26.65 -4.16 -4.21
N LEU A 234 25.73 -4.47 -3.28
CA LEU A 234 24.37 -4.89 -3.63
C LEU A 234 23.62 -3.77 -4.35
N LEU A 235 23.72 -2.52 -3.89
CA LEU A 235 23.14 -1.35 -4.55
C LEU A 235 23.64 -1.22 -6.00
N ALA A 236 24.95 -1.31 -6.24
CA ALA A 236 25.48 -1.27 -7.60
C ALA A 236 24.89 -2.36 -8.51
N THR A 237 24.62 -3.54 -7.95
CA THR A 237 23.99 -4.64 -8.69
C THR A 237 22.51 -4.37 -8.99
N VAL A 238 21.78 -3.77 -8.06
CA VAL A 238 20.39 -3.32 -8.27
C VAL A 238 20.32 -2.25 -9.36
N LEU A 239 21.22 -1.27 -9.33
CA LEU A 239 21.30 -0.21 -10.35
C LEU A 239 21.61 -0.79 -11.74
N ALA A 240 22.43 -1.84 -11.81
CA ALA A 240 22.82 -2.50 -13.06
C ALA A 240 21.72 -3.41 -13.64
N ASP A 241 20.92 -4.03 -12.79
CA ASP A 241 19.79 -4.84 -13.26
C ASP A 241 18.69 -3.94 -13.85
N GLY A 242 18.26 -2.95 -13.08
CA GLY A 242 17.27 -1.98 -13.52
C GLY A 242 15.91 -2.58 -13.94
N GLY A 243 15.62 -3.84 -13.61
CA GLY A 243 14.34 -4.48 -13.93
C GLY A 243 13.22 -4.13 -12.96
N GLU A 244 13.56 -3.54 -11.82
CA GLU A 244 12.68 -3.20 -10.70
C GLU A 244 12.74 -1.69 -10.41
N ASP A 245 11.62 -1.14 -9.97
CA ASP A 245 11.40 0.29 -9.74
C ASP A 245 11.24 0.66 -8.26
N GLN A 246 10.99 -0.31 -7.39
CA GLN A 246 10.89 -0.11 -5.93
C GLN A 246 11.64 -1.21 -5.19
N VAL A 247 12.82 -0.87 -4.67
CA VAL A 247 13.75 -1.82 -4.06
C VAL A 247 14.13 -1.36 -2.66
N ALA A 248 14.29 -2.30 -1.73
CA ALA A 248 14.95 -2.06 -0.46
C ALA A 248 16.21 -2.94 -0.40
N VAL A 249 17.37 -2.34 -0.16
CA VAL A 249 18.63 -3.07 0.02
C VAL A 249 18.91 -3.14 1.51
N ARG A 250 19.30 -4.31 2.01
CA ARG A 250 19.71 -4.57 3.39
C ARG A 250 20.96 -5.44 3.38
N GLY A 251 21.59 -5.62 4.56
CA GLY A 251 22.72 -6.54 4.69
C GLY A 251 22.38 -7.99 4.33
N SER A 252 21.11 -8.38 4.47
CA SER A 252 20.59 -9.70 4.11
C SER A 252 20.28 -9.89 2.62
N GLY A 253 20.28 -8.81 1.81
CA GLY A 253 19.97 -8.87 0.38
C GLY A 253 19.12 -7.71 -0.11
N ALA A 254 18.67 -7.80 -1.36
CA ALA A 254 17.71 -6.86 -1.94
C ALA A 254 16.30 -7.44 -1.91
N TYR A 255 15.32 -6.56 -1.75
CA TYR A 255 13.90 -6.89 -1.65
C TYR A 255 13.11 -5.98 -2.58
N THR A 256 12.08 -6.52 -3.21
CA THR A 256 11.19 -5.78 -4.12
C THR A 256 9.78 -5.79 -3.58
N LEU A 257 9.08 -4.67 -3.77
CA LEU A 257 7.69 -4.56 -3.36
C LEU A 257 6.77 -5.31 -4.33
N ARG A 258 5.83 -6.09 -3.79
CA ARG A 258 4.80 -6.83 -4.54
C ARG A 258 3.44 -6.66 -3.88
N LEU A 259 2.38 -6.71 -4.67
CA LEU A 259 1.02 -6.83 -4.16
C LEU A 259 0.60 -8.29 -4.18
N ALA A 260 0.24 -8.84 -3.03
CA ALA A 260 -0.29 -10.19 -2.91
C ALA A 260 -1.79 -10.13 -2.57
N PRO A 261 -2.63 -11.06 -3.08
CA PRO A 261 -4.02 -11.17 -2.65
C PRO A 261 -4.13 -11.34 -1.12
N ALA A 262 -5.10 -10.68 -0.50
CA ALA A 262 -5.38 -10.79 0.92
C ALA A 262 -6.75 -11.45 1.15
N ALA A 263 -6.81 -12.42 2.07
CA ALA A 263 -8.05 -13.12 2.37
C ALA A 263 -9.07 -12.18 3.04
N ALA A 264 -10.35 -12.34 2.69
CA ALA A 264 -11.42 -11.68 3.40
C ALA A 264 -11.66 -12.36 4.75
N THR A 265 -11.54 -11.60 5.84
CA THR A 265 -11.96 -12.03 7.17
C THR A 265 -13.17 -11.21 7.57
N GLU A 266 -14.17 -11.86 8.18
CA GLU A 266 -15.27 -11.15 8.81
C GLU A 266 -14.74 -10.41 10.04
N PRO A 267 -14.94 -9.09 10.14
CA PRO A 267 -14.45 -8.33 11.27
C PRO A 267 -15.26 -8.66 12.52
N THR A 268 -14.61 -9.16 13.56
CA THR A 268 -15.20 -9.23 14.90
C THR A 268 -14.69 -8.05 15.72
N TRP A 269 -15.59 -7.17 16.16
CA TRP A 269 -15.22 -5.99 16.94
C TRP A 269 -16.28 -5.62 17.96
N ASP A 270 -15.84 -4.95 19.04
CA ASP A 270 -16.73 -4.48 20.10
C ASP A 270 -17.56 -3.28 19.64
N LYS A 271 -18.83 -3.56 19.36
CA LYS A 271 -19.80 -2.55 18.93
C LYS A 271 -20.23 -1.58 20.04
N THR A 272 -19.96 -1.93 21.30
CA THR A 272 -20.43 -1.19 22.48
C THR A 272 -19.47 -0.09 22.95
N GLY A 273 -18.21 -0.18 22.53
CA GLY A 273 -17.17 0.80 22.79
C GLY A 273 -17.35 2.10 21.98
N THR A 274 -16.58 3.14 22.33
CA THR A 274 -16.58 4.39 21.55
C THR A 274 -15.59 4.31 20.39
N ILE A 275 -16.05 4.61 19.17
CA ILE A 275 -15.17 4.75 18.00
C ILE A 275 -14.91 6.23 17.76
N LEU A 276 -13.64 6.61 17.74
CA LEU A 276 -13.19 7.93 17.30
C LEU A 276 -12.99 7.93 15.78
N LEU A 277 -13.65 8.85 15.07
CA LEU A 277 -13.50 8.99 13.62
C LEU A 277 -13.15 10.44 13.26
N THR A 278 -11.88 10.66 12.93
CA THR A 278 -11.40 11.94 12.37
C THR A 278 -11.57 11.94 10.85
N GLY A 279 -11.84 13.12 10.27
CA GLY A 279 -12.10 13.25 8.83
C GLY A 279 -13.52 12.85 8.41
N ALA A 280 -14.48 12.71 9.35
CA ALA A 280 -15.87 12.38 9.01
C ALA A 280 -16.63 13.52 8.28
N ASP A 281 -16.05 14.72 8.24
CA ASP A 281 -16.48 15.86 7.42
C ASP A 281 -16.11 15.72 5.93
N THR A 282 -15.25 14.76 5.58
CA THR A 282 -14.92 14.42 4.20
C THR A 282 -15.99 13.51 3.58
N PRO A 283 -16.15 13.49 2.24
CA PRO A 283 -17.09 12.57 1.59
C PRO A 283 -16.82 11.08 1.94
N ALA A 284 -15.56 10.66 1.95
CA ALA A 284 -15.17 9.30 2.31
C ALA A 284 -15.43 9.01 3.80
N GLY A 285 -15.09 9.95 4.69
CA GLY A 285 -15.28 9.79 6.13
C GLY A 285 -16.76 9.76 6.53
N GLY A 286 -17.61 10.59 5.90
CA GLY A 286 -19.06 10.56 6.11
C GLY A 286 -19.68 9.22 5.70
N ARG A 287 -19.26 8.67 4.55
CA ARG A 287 -19.67 7.31 4.12
C ARG A 287 -19.22 6.24 5.09
N LEU A 288 -17.99 6.30 5.56
CA LEU A 288 -17.48 5.36 6.56
C LEU A 288 -18.26 5.46 7.87
N ALA A 289 -18.57 6.68 8.34
CA ALA A 289 -19.37 6.89 9.54
C ALA A 289 -20.76 6.25 9.44
N ARG A 290 -21.46 6.46 8.31
CA ARG A 290 -22.79 5.85 8.07
C ARG A 290 -22.70 4.33 8.03
N ARG A 291 -21.67 3.80 7.39
CA ARG A 291 -21.46 2.35 7.34
C ARG A 291 -21.20 1.77 8.74
N LEU A 292 -20.36 2.40 9.53
CA LEU A 292 -20.10 2.00 10.92
C LEU A 292 -21.39 1.99 11.76
N ALA A 293 -22.21 3.04 11.66
CA ALA A 293 -23.49 3.11 12.34
C ALA A 293 -24.45 2.00 11.87
N ALA A 294 -24.57 1.78 10.56
CA ALA A 294 -25.41 0.72 9.99
C ALA A 294 -24.96 -0.70 10.39
N ASP A 295 -23.64 -0.91 10.55
CA ASP A 295 -23.08 -2.17 11.04
C ASP A 295 -23.22 -2.34 12.56
N GLY A 296 -23.79 -1.34 13.25
CA GLY A 296 -24.20 -1.41 14.66
C GLY A 296 -23.26 -0.72 15.64
N ALA A 297 -22.43 0.24 15.21
CA ALA A 297 -21.64 1.06 16.13
C ALA A 297 -22.56 1.80 17.13
N GLU A 298 -22.43 1.50 18.42
CA GLU A 298 -23.28 2.15 19.43
C GLU A 298 -22.88 3.61 19.67
N ARG A 299 -21.59 3.96 19.53
CA ARG A 299 -21.05 5.28 19.88
C ARG A 299 -19.99 5.77 18.91
N LEU A 300 -20.19 6.96 18.37
CA LEU A 300 -19.26 7.64 17.48
C LEU A 300 -18.84 8.99 18.09
N LEU A 301 -17.55 9.17 18.31
CA LEU A 301 -16.94 10.46 18.65
C LEU A 301 -16.35 11.06 17.38
N LEU A 302 -16.88 12.21 16.96
CA LEU A 302 -16.54 12.88 15.70
C LEU A 302 -15.90 14.24 15.97
N PRO A 303 -14.56 14.33 16.05
CA PRO A 303 -13.84 15.60 16.06
C PRO A 303 -13.87 16.17 14.65
N LEU A 304 -14.66 17.22 14.45
CA LEU A 304 -14.85 17.86 13.14
C LEU A 304 -14.30 19.27 13.17
N ARG A 305 -13.65 19.68 12.08
CA ARG A 305 -13.13 21.05 11.95
C ARG A 305 -14.26 22.06 12.14
N PRO A 306 -14.02 23.20 12.83
CA PRO A 306 -15.04 24.23 13.00
C PRO A 306 -15.51 24.76 11.64
N GLY A 307 -16.80 24.67 11.37
CA GLY A 307 -17.37 25.08 10.08
C GLY A 307 -18.54 24.18 9.68
N GLY A 308 -19.32 24.58 8.67
CA GLY A 308 -20.33 23.68 8.10
C GLY A 308 -21.38 23.12 9.07
N ARG A 309 -21.76 23.86 10.12
CA ARG A 309 -22.69 23.40 11.19
C ARG A 309 -23.95 22.68 10.68
N ARG A 310 -24.51 23.11 9.55
CA ARG A 310 -25.66 22.44 8.92
C ARG A 310 -25.33 21.03 8.42
N ALA A 311 -24.19 20.86 7.75
CA ALA A 311 -23.72 19.56 7.28
C ALA A 311 -23.37 18.64 8.46
N GLN A 312 -22.74 19.18 9.51
CA GLN A 312 -22.45 18.45 10.74
C GLN A 312 -23.72 17.98 11.45
N ALA A 313 -24.70 18.86 11.64
CA ALA A 313 -25.99 18.50 12.24
C ALA A 313 -26.77 17.48 11.40
N ARG A 314 -26.69 17.58 10.06
CA ARG A 314 -27.28 16.58 9.15
C ARG A 314 -26.62 15.22 9.33
N LEU A 315 -25.29 15.15 9.33
CA LEU A 315 -24.55 13.89 9.55
C LEU A 315 -24.90 13.29 10.91
N GLU A 316 -24.93 14.10 11.97
CA GLU A 316 -25.31 13.67 13.32
C GLU A 316 -26.73 13.07 13.36
N ALA A 317 -27.70 13.73 12.71
CA ALA A 317 -29.07 13.23 12.63
C ALA A 317 -29.18 11.92 11.84
N GLU A 318 -28.48 11.81 10.70
CA GLU A 318 -28.43 10.60 9.88
C GLU A 318 -27.85 9.41 10.67
N LEU A 319 -26.73 9.61 11.36
CA LEU A 319 -26.08 8.58 12.18
C LEU A 319 -26.93 8.19 13.39
N SER A 320 -27.61 9.15 14.02
CA SER A 320 -28.54 8.89 15.13
C SER A 320 -29.76 8.08 14.67
N ALA A 321 -30.27 8.35 13.47
CA ALA A 321 -31.36 7.57 12.88
C ALA A 321 -30.96 6.11 12.57
N LEU A 322 -29.67 5.86 12.32
CA LEU A 322 -29.10 4.52 12.16
C LEU A 322 -28.84 3.81 13.51
N GLY A 323 -29.08 4.47 14.65
CA GLY A 323 -28.99 3.89 15.99
C GLY A 323 -27.69 4.19 16.75
N ALA A 324 -26.77 4.98 16.18
CA ALA A 324 -25.54 5.37 16.85
C ALA A 324 -25.75 6.58 17.77
N ARG A 325 -25.13 6.58 18.96
CA ARG A 325 -25.01 7.78 19.79
C ARG A 325 -23.81 8.59 19.31
N VAL A 326 -24.06 9.78 18.78
CA VAL A 326 -23.02 10.62 18.19
C VAL A 326 -22.63 11.73 19.15
N THR A 327 -21.33 11.97 19.29
CA THR A 327 -20.78 13.14 19.99
C THR A 327 -19.90 13.89 18.99
N VAL A 328 -20.35 15.07 18.56
CA VAL A 328 -19.59 15.95 17.68
C VAL A 328 -18.81 16.95 18.53
N VAL A 329 -17.49 17.04 18.31
CA VAL A 329 -16.62 18.02 18.98
C VAL A 329 -15.95 18.90 17.92
N ALA A 330 -16.03 20.22 18.07
CA ALA A 330 -15.30 21.14 17.20
C ALA A 330 -13.80 21.02 17.51
N CYS A 331 -13.03 20.47 16.56
CA CYS A 331 -11.63 20.12 16.76
C CYS A 331 -10.92 20.07 15.40
N ASP A 332 -9.74 20.69 15.31
CA ASP A 332 -8.79 20.37 14.23
C ASP A 332 -7.87 19.25 14.74
N PRO A 333 -7.86 18.05 14.11
CA PRO A 333 -6.97 16.96 14.53
C PRO A 333 -5.47 17.30 14.46
N ALA A 334 -5.07 18.29 13.65
CA ALA A 334 -3.69 18.77 13.59
C ALA A 334 -3.28 19.58 14.84
N ASP A 335 -4.25 20.11 15.60
CA ASP A 335 -4.04 20.75 16.89
C ASP A 335 -4.06 19.69 18.00
N ARG A 336 -2.89 19.45 18.58
CA ARG A 336 -2.70 18.44 19.62
C ARG A 336 -3.54 18.71 20.86
N GLU A 337 -3.61 19.96 21.31
CA GLU A 337 -4.33 20.31 22.55
C GLU A 337 -5.84 20.20 22.33
N ALA A 338 -6.32 20.65 21.17
CA ALA A 338 -7.72 20.51 20.78
C ALA A 338 -8.12 19.03 20.67
N LEU A 339 -7.29 18.18 20.04
CA LEU A 339 -7.55 16.75 19.93
C LEU A 339 -7.55 16.08 21.30
N ALA A 340 -6.56 16.38 22.15
CA ALA A 340 -6.53 15.87 23.53
C ALA A 340 -7.78 16.29 24.33
N ALA A 341 -8.29 17.51 24.11
CA ALA A 341 -9.53 17.96 24.72
C ALA A 341 -10.76 17.21 24.18
N ALA A 342 -10.81 16.94 22.88
CA ALA A 342 -11.89 16.18 22.25
C ALA A 342 -11.94 14.73 22.74
N LEU A 343 -10.79 14.08 22.96
CA LEU A 343 -10.73 12.71 23.48
C LEU A 343 -11.39 12.58 24.87
N ARG A 344 -11.38 13.64 25.69
CA ARG A 344 -12.05 13.66 27.00
C ARG A 344 -13.57 13.68 26.92
N ALA A 345 -14.15 13.90 25.75
CA ALA A 345 -15.60 13.77 25.54
C ALA A 345 -16.07 12.31 25.50
N ALA A 346 -15.14 11.34 25.37
CA ALA A 346 -15.48 9.93 25.47
C ALA A 346 -15.99 9.59 26.89
N PRO A 347 -17.13 8.89 27.03
CA PRO A 347 -17.66 8.51 28.35
C PRO A 347 -16.69 7.61 29.11
N ALA A 348 -16.48 7.89 30.40
CA ALA A 348 -15.55 7.11 31.24
C ALA A 348 -15.99 5.63 31.42
N ASP A 349 -17.29 5.36 31.35
CA ASP A 349 -17.87 4.01 31.43
C ASP A 349 -17.78 3.23 30.11
N ARG A 350 -17.52 3.93 29.00
CA ARG A 350 -17.40 3.38 27.64
C ARG A 350 -16.23 4.03 26.90
N PRO A 351 -14.98 3.67 27.26
CA PRO A 351 -13.79 4.28 26.68
C PRO A 351 -13.66 4.01 25.18
N LEU A 352 -12.67 4.67 24.57
CA LEU A 352 -12.32 4.44 23.18
C LEU A 352 -11.83 3.01 22.96
N THR A 353 -12.41 2.32 21.98
CA THR A 353 -12.00 0.98 21.54
C THR A 353 -11.36 1.01 20.17
N ALA A 354 -11.66 2.03 19.36
CA ALA A 354 -11.06 2.24 18.06
C ALA A 354 -10.80 3.73 17.77
N ALA A 355 -9.72 4.00 17.04
CA ALA A 355 -9.41 5.31 16.49
C ALA A 355 -9.15 5.20 15.00
N ILE A 356 -9.91 5.96 14.20
CA ILE A 356 -9.86 5.92 12.74
C ILE A 356 -9.59 7.33 12.23
N HIS A 357 -8.58 7.46 11.37
CA HIS A 357 -8.32 8.65 10.58
C HIS A 357 -8.70 8.41 9.13
N VAL A 358 -9.58 9.23 8.58
CA VAL A 358 -9.87 9.23 7.15
C VAL A 358 -9.20 10.47 6.54
N ALA A 359 -8.22 10.22 5.68
CA ALA A 359 -7.46 11.24 5.00
C ALA A 359 -8.36 12.15 4.16
N ALA A 360 -8.01 13.43 4.10
CA ALA A 360 -8.74 14.38 3.27
C ALA A 360 -8.47 14.14 1.77
N THR A 361 -9.53 14.20 0.95
CA THR A 361 -9.36 14.26 -0.50
C THR A 361 -8.83 15.64 -0.91
N PRO A 362 -7.86 15.73 -1.84
CA PRO A 362 -7.38 17.02 -2.34
C PRO A 362 -8.52 17.74 -3.08
N SER A 363 -8.56 19.08 -2.98
CA SER A 363 -9.52 19.87 -3.75
C SER A 363 -9.22 19.79 -5.26
N PRO A 364 -10.25 19.80 -6.13
CA PRO A 364 -10.09 19.69 -7.58
C PRO A 364 -9.24 20.81 -8.22
N MET A 365 -9.10 21.97 -7.57
CA MET A 365 -8.21 23.05 -8.03
C MET A 365 -6.72 22.72 -7.87
N THR A 366 -6.34 21.84 -6.94
CA THR A 366 -4.94 21.42 -6.76
C THR A 366 -4.57 20.37 -7.81
N ALA A 367 -5.43 19.35 -7.99
CA ALA A 367 -5.20 18.22 -8.90
C ALA A 367 -4.95 18.58 -10.38
N HIS A 368 -5.49 19.72 -10.87
CA HIS A 368 -5.33 20.14 -12.26
C HIS A 368 -3.95 20.76 -12.57
N HIS A 369 -3.24 21.28 -11.55
CA HIS A 369 -2.07 22.14 -11.78
C HIS A 369 -0.73 21.40 -11.80
N LEU A 370 -0.62 20.22 -11.17
CA LEU A 370 0.55 19.36 -11.34
C LEU A 370 0.34 18.29 -12.42
N ALA A 371 -0.89 17.83 -12.67
CA ALA A 371 -1.18 16.88 -13.75
C ALA A 371 -0.92 17.47 -15.17
N THR A 372 -0.99 18.79 -15.33
CA THR A 372 -0.68 19.49 -16.58
C THR A 372 0.82 19.57 -16.91
N THR A 373 1.69 19.03 -16.05
CA THR A 373 3.13 18.84 -16.36
C THR A 373 3.47 17.50 -17.03
N HIS A 374 2.49 16.68 -17.41
CA HIS A 374 2.71 15.55 -18.32
C HIS A 374 2.57 15.99 -19.80
N PRO A 375 3.66 16.04 -20.61
CA PRO A 375 3.56 16.45 -22.01
C PRO A 375 3.02 15.36 -22.95
N SER A 376 2.70 14.14 -22.47
CA SER A 376 2.46 13.01 -23.37
C SER A 376 1.02 12.80 -23.87
N MET A 377 0.02 13.60 -23.44
CA MET A 377 -1.37 13.42 -23.89
C MET A 377 -2.06 14.64 -24.53
N THR A 378 -1.36 15.75 -24.76
CA THR A 378 -1.95 16.96 -25.38
C THR A 378 -1.28 17.40 -26.69
N ALA A 379 -0.78 16.45 -27.49
CA ALA A 379 -0.21 16.75 -28.80
C ALA A 379 -1.24 17.01 -29.92
N HIS A 380 -2.51 17.34 -29.65
CA HIS A 380 -3.48 17.58 -30.73
C HIS A 380 -4.48 18.74 -30.61
N HIS A 381 -4.45 19.60 -29.60
CA HIS A 381 -5.47 20.67 -29.50
C HIS A 381 -4.97 22.03 -28.97
N VAL A 382 -3.72 22.42 -29.26
CA VAL A 382 -3.29 23.82 -29.09
C VAL A 382 -2.55 24.31 -30.33
N ALA A 383 -3.28 24.41 -31.44
CA ALA A 383 -2.78 25.06 -32.64
C ALA A 383 -3.93 25.74 -33.40
N THR A 384 -4.61 26.71 -32.77
CA THR A 384 -5.32 27.81 -33.45
C THR A 384 -5.89 28.79 -32.42
N ALA A 385 -5.07 29.72 -31.92
CA ALA A 385 -5.55 31.00 -31.39
C ALA A 385 -4.37 31.97 -31.22
N GLN A 386 -3.75 32.37 -32.33
CA GLN A 386 -2.90 33.56 -32.36
C GLN A 386 -3.28 34.41 -33.56
N THR A 387 -4.11 35.42 -33.31
CA THR A 387 -4.16 36.63 -34.13
C THR A 387 -4.02 37.82 -33.17
N PRO A 388 -3.05 38.72 -33.37
CA PRO A 388 -2.79 39.81 -32.46
C PRO A 388 -3.77 40.96 -32.70
N MET A 389 -4.39 41.47 -31.64
CA MET A 389 -5.03 42.78 -31.66
C MET A 389 -4.15 43.75 -30.86
N THR A 390 -3.56 44.69 -31.59
CA THR A 390 -2.87 45.87 -31.07
C THR A 390 -3.87 46.80 -30.40
N ALA A 391 -3.68 47.13 -29.13
CA ALA A 391 -4.06 48.41 -28.55
C ALA A 391 -3.23 48.70 -27.31
N ASP A 392 -2.57 49.84 -27.39
CA ASP A 392 -1.78 50.56 -26.41
C ASP A 392 -2.63 50.93 -25.19
N ASP A 393 -2.13 50.69 -23.98
CA ASP A 393 -2.28 51.62 -22.86
C ASP A 393 -1.31 51.25 -21.74
N GLY A 394 -0.46 52.21 -21.39
CA GLY A 394 0.61 52.06 -20.41
C GLY A 394 0.08 51.80 -19.01
N SER A 395 0.48 50.67 -18.44
CA SER A 395 0.57 50.51 -16.98
C SER A 395 1.76 49.60 -16.68
N THR A 396 2.60 50.09 -15.79
CA THR A 396 3.88 49.53 -15.34
C THR A 396 3.90 48.02 -15.22
N ALA A 397 4.81 47.40 -15.97
CA ALA A 397 5.14 45.99 -15.89
C ALA A 397 5.63 45.61 -14.47
N GLN A 398 4.84 44.83 -13.75
CA GLN A 398 5.36 43.85 -12.80
C GLN A 398 5.32 42.50 -13.51
N SER A 399 6.50 41.97 -13.84
CA SER A 399 6.65 40.59 -14.31
C SER A 399 6.25 39.64 -13.19
N PRO A 400 5.34 38.66 -13.42
CA PRO A 400 5.09 37.61 -12.45
C PRO A 400 6.11 36.49 -12.66
N THR A 401 7.30 36.63 -12.06
CA THR A 401 8.23 35.52 -11.84
C THR A 401 8.18 35.09 -10.37
N VAL A 402 7.02 34.62 -9.92
CA VAL A 402 6.82 34.00 -8.59
C VAL A 402 5.69 32.97 -8.71
N GLY A 403 5.99 31.78 -9.25
CA GLY A 403 5.00 30.69 -9.38
C GLY A 403 5.34 29.46 -8.52
N GLY A 404 6.60 29.02 -8.57
CA GLY A 404 7.00 27.70 -8.05
C GLY A 404 7.16 27.57 -6.53
N SER A 405 7.69 28.58 -5.83
CA SER A 405 7.89 28.50 -4.37
C SER A 405 6.56 28.44 -3.62
N SER A 406 5.57 29.23 -4.07
CA SER A 406 4.25 29.28 -3.44
C SER A 406 3.44 27.98 -3.56
N GLU A 407 3.72 27.13 -4.55
CA GLU A 407 3.01 25.87 -4.76
C GLU A 407 3.53 24.76 -3.85
N LEU A 408 4.85 24.59 -3.79
CA LEU A 408 5.47 23.60 -2.91
C LEU A 408 5.16 23.91 -1.45
N GLU A 409 5.20 25.20 -1.05
CA GLU A 409 4.81 25.66 0.28
C GLU A 409 3.35 25.33 0.61
N ARG A 410 2.42 25.47 -0.36
CA ARG A 410 1.01 25.11 -0.17
C ARG A 410 0.79 23.61 -0.06
N ALA A 411 1.46 22.83 -0.92
CA ALA A 411 1.39 21.37 -0.88
C ALA A 411 1.96 20.83 0.44
N ASP A 412 3.11 21.34 0.87
CA ASP A 412 3.73 20.99 2.16
C ASP A 412 2.85 21.41 3.34
N ALA A 413 2.18 22.57 3.30
CA ALA A 413 1.28 22.95 4.38
C ALA A 413 0.09 21.99 4.54
N ALA A 414 -0.44 21.45 3.44
CA ALA A 414 -1.49 20.43 3.49
C ALA A 414 -0.95 19.08 4.01
N LEU A 415 0.23 18.68 3.54
CA LEU A 415 0.94 17.48 4.00
C LEU A 415 1.22 17.55 5.51
N ASP A 416 1.75 18.68 5.98
CA ASP A 416 2.07 18.95 7.39
C ASP A 416 0.84 18.83 8.28
N ALA A 417 -0.30 19.39 7.87
CA ALA A 417 -1.55 19.27 8.63
C ALA A 417 -1.99 17.81 8.77
N GLU A 418 -1.90 17.02 7.70
CA GLU A 418 -2.25 15.59 7.73
C GLU A 418 -1.27 14.79 8.61
N LEU A 419 0.04 15.05 8.48
CA LEU A 419 1.08 14.41 9.29
C LEU A 419 0.86 14.69 10.79
N ARG A 420 0.56 15.95 11.15
CA ARG A 420 0.21 16.32 12.53
C ARG A 420 -1.04 15.60 12.99
N ALA A 421 -2.10 15.55 12.18
CA ALA A 421 -3.33 14.84 12.53
C ALA A 421 -3.08 13.36 12.86
N MET A 422 -2.38 12.65 11.97
CA MET A 422 -2.07 11.22 12.15
C MET A 422 -1.13 10.98 13.35
N THR A 423 -0.10 11.82 13.51
CA THR A 423 0.89 11.68 14.60
C THR A 423 0.29 12.04 15.96
N ASN A 424 -0.52 13.10 16.04
CA ASN A 424 -1.26 13.44 17.25
C ASN A 424 -2.21 12.31 17.64
N LEU A 425 -2.93 11.75 16.67
CA LEU A 425 -3.84 10.63 16.92
C LEU A 425 -3.09 9.41 17.45
N ASP A 426 -1.96 9.04 16.84
CA ASP A 426 -1.10 7.94 17.31
C ASP A 426 -0.64 8.18 18.76
N GLU A 427 -0.02 9.33 19.02
CA GLU A 427 0.57 9.63 20.32
C GLU A 427 -0.48 9.74 21.44
N LEU A 428 -1.59 10.43 21.20
CA LEU A 428 -2.62 10.65 22.23
C LEU A 428 -3.45 9.38 22.52
N THR A 429 -3.43 8.39 21.63
CA THR A 429 -4.16 7.14 21.80
C THR A 429 -3.27 5.94 22.07
N ARG A 430 -1.96 6.15 22.22
CA ARG A 430 -0.95 5.10 22.41
C ARG A 430 -1.27 4.21 23.62
N ASP A 431 -1.63 4.81 24.74
CA ASP A 431 -1.79 4.07 26.01
C ASP A 431 -3.24 3.63 26.28
N LEU A 432 -4.14 3.74 25.29
CA LEU A 432 -5.56 3.45 25.47
C LEU A 432 -5.94 1.99 25.22
N GLY A 433 -4.99 1.13 24.82
CA GLY A 433 -5.26 -0.29 24.57
C GLY A 433 -6.30 -0.53 23.47
N LEU A 434 -6.28 0.30 22.42
CA LEU A 434 -7.26 0.23 21.33
C LEU A 434 -7.24 -1.14 20.64
N ALA A 435 -8.43 -1.68 20.37
CA ALA A 435 -8.60 -2.87 19.54
C ALA A 435 -8.35 -2.59 18.05
N ALA A 436 -8.54 -1.34 17.61
CA ALA A 436 -8.22 -0.90 16.26
C ALA A 436 -7.66 0.52 16.22
N PHE A 437 -6.58 0.71 15.47
CA PHE A 437 -6.12 2.01 15.02
C PHE A 437 -6.01 1.94 13.50
N ALA A 438 -6.70 2.80 12.78
CA ALA A 438 -6.73 2.75 11.32
C ALA A 438 -6.47 4.11 10.70
N ILE A 439 -5.65 4.13 9.66
CA ILE A 439 -5.53 5.27 8.76
C ILE A 439 -6.06 4.83 7.40
N VAL A 440 -7.13 5.47 6.95
CA VAL A 440 -7.79 5.21 5.67
C VAL A 440 -7.42 6.33 4.72
N SER A 441 -6.80 6.01 3.58
CA SER A 441 -6.51 7.02 2.57
C SER A 441 -6.82 6.56 1.15
N PRO A 442 -7.26 7.46 0.26
CA PRO A 442 -7.48 7.14 -1.14
C PRO A 442 -6.13 6.91 -1.82
N SER A 443 -5.84 5.68 -2.23
CA SER A 443 -4.47 5.22 -2.45
C SER A 443 -4.09 5.07 -3.92
N SER A 444 -4.60 5.91 -4.80
CA SER A 444 -4.25 5.75 -6.22
C SER A 444 -2.74 6.00 -6.46
N ALA A 445 -2.07 6.73 -5.55
CA ALA A 445 -0.62 6.95 -5.55
C ALA A 445 0.23 5.66 -5.50
N SER A 446 -0.12 4.66 -4.68
CA SER A 446 0.67 3.43 -4.54
C SER A 446 0.63 2.54 -5.79
N PHE A 447 -0.40 2.69 -6.62
CA PHE A 447 -0.51 1.98 -7.92
C PHE A 447 0.10 2.76 -9.08
N GLY A 448 0.62 3.98 -8.84
CA GLY A 448 1.12 4.84 -9.91
C GLY A 448 0.03 5.43 -10.78
N VAL A 449 -1.16 5.64 -10.21
CA VAL A 449 -2.30 6.17 -10.93
C VAL A 449 -2.09 7.66 -11.22
N PRO A 450 -2.19 8.08 -12.50
CA PRO A 450 -2.14 9.49 -12.86
C PRO A 450 -3.25 10.29 -12.16
N GLY A 451 -2.91 11.44 -11.56
CA GLY A 451 -3.87 12.41 -11.03
C GLY A 451 -3.95 12.56 -9.50
N LEU A 452 -3.37 11.65 -8.70
CA LEU A 452 -3.23 11.83 -7.23
C LEU A 452 -1.76 11.92 -6.77
N ALA A 453 -0.87 12.34 -7.67
CA ALA A 453 0.57 12.47 -7.40
C ALA A 453 0.87 13.30 -6.13
N GLU A 454 0.08 14.35 -5.90
CA GLU A 454 0.21 15.26 -4.75
C GLU A 454 -0.04 14.60 -3.39
N ARG A 455 -0.78 13.48 -3.36
CA ARG A 455 -1.12 12.74 -2.13
C ARG A 455 -0.11 11.67 -1.77
N ALA A 456 0.72 11.25 -2.73
CA ALA A 456 1.65 10.16 -2.54
C ALA A 456 2.59 10.34 -1.33
N PRO A 457 3.14 11.55 -1.05
CA PRO A 457 3.92 11.78 0.18
C PRO A 457 3.11 11.54 1.45
N ALA A 458 1.86 12.00 1.50
CA ALA A 458 0.99 11.86 2.67
C ALA A 458 0.60 10.40 2.91
N ASP A 459 0.32 9.64 1.85
CA ASP A 459 -0.04 8.22 1.95
C ASP A 459 1.16 7.36 2.38
N ALA A 460 2.36 7.65 1.88
CA ALA A 460 3.59 7.01 2.35
C ALA A 460 3.84 7.30 3.84
N CYS A 461 3.58 8.53 4.29
CA CYS A 461 3.61 8.87 5.72
C CYS A 461 2.52 8.15 6.53
N ALA A 462 1.31 8.02 6.01
CA ALA A 462 0.23 7.27 6.66
C ALA A 462 0.62 5.81 6.89
N GLN A 463 1.20 5.16 5.86
CA GLN A 463 1.74 3.82 5.96
C GLN A 463 2.87 3.76 7.01
N ALA A 464 3.79 4.73 7.00
CA ALA A 464 4.88 4.82 7.97
C ALA A 464 4.40 5.00 9.41
N VAL A 465 3.37 5.82 9.67
CA VAL A 465 2.77 5.98 11.00
C VAL A 465 2.17 4.65 11.50
N ALA A 466 1.44 3.94 10.64
CA ALA A 466 0.89 2.63 10.99
C ALA A 466 1.99 1.59 11.28
N GLU A 467 3.07 1.58 10.48
CA GLU A 467 4.23 0.70 10.71
C GLU A 467 4.96 1.04 12.02
N ARG A 468 5.15 2.33 12.34
CA ARG A 468 5.78 2.76 13.61
C ARG A 468 4.97 2.31 14.82
N ARG A 469 3.65 2.46 14.76
CA ARG A 469 2.73 2.02 15.82
C ARG A 469 2.78 0.50 16.00
N ARG A 470 2.80 -0.27 14.89
CA ARG A 470 3.01 -1.73 14.92
C ARG A 470 4.36 -2.14 15.47
N ALA A 471 5.44 -1.43 15.11
CA ALA A 471 6.77 -1.71 15.63
C ALA A 471 6.86 -1.50 17.16
N ALA A 472 5.97 -0.68 17.73
CA ALA A 472 5.80 -0.53 19.18
C ALA A 472 4.87 -1.60 19.82
N GLY A 473 4.47 -2.64 19.07
CA GLY A 473 3.62 -3.72 19.55
C GLY A 473 2.13 -3.38 19.64
N GLN A 474 1.69 -2.31 18.96
CA GLN A 474 0.31 -1.82 19.03
C GLN A 474 -0.45 -2.09 17.74
N ALA A 475 -1.76 -2.31 17.84
CA ALA A 475 -2.62 -2.49 16.68
C ALA A 475 -2.59 -1.23 15.81
N ALA A 476 -2.31 -1.39 14.51
CA ALA A 476 -2.42 -0.34 13.51
C ALA A 476 -2.54 -0.90 12.09
N VAL A 477 -3.52 -0.43 11.34
CA VAL A 477 -3.73 -0.75 9.92
C VAL A 477 -3.71 0.53 9.10
N TRP A 478 -3.03 0.49 7.96
CA TRP A 478 -3.22 1.48 6.90
C TRP A 478 -4.08 0.85 5.81
N VAL A 479 -5.20 1.49 5.47
CA VAL A 479 -6.16 1.02 4.47
C VAL A 479 -6.13 1.98 3.28
N ALA A 480 -5.56 1.48 2.21
CA ALA A 480 -5.50 2.11 0.91
C ALA A 480 -6.81 1.84 0.15
N THR A 481 -7.57 2.86 -0.25
CA THR A 481 -8.87 2.69 -0.96
C THR A 481 -8.83 3.18 -2.40
N GLY A 482 -9.59 2.53 -3.29
CA GLY A 482 -9.94 3.12 -4.59
C GLY A 482 -10.86 4.34 -4.48
N PRO A 483 -11.38 4.88 -5.61
CA PRO A 483 -12.49 5.84 -5.56
C PRO A 483 -13.66 5.23 -4.79
N TRP A 484 -14.52 6.03 -4.18
CA TRP A 484 -15.64 5.53 -3.38
C TRP A 484 -16.94 5.63 -4.18
N ALA A 485 -17.82 4.64 -4.03
CA ALA A 485 -19.14 4.68 -4.67
C ALA A 485 -19.90 5.96 -4.31
N GLU A 486 -20.51 6.61 -5.31
CA GLU A 486 -21.46 7.69 -5.04
C GLU A 486 -22.63 7.15 -4.22
N ASP A 487 -23.14 7.98 -3.29
CA ASP A 487 -24.35 7.63 -2.55
C ASP A 487 -25.50 7.49 -3.55
N ASP A 488 -26.26 6.39 -3.51
CA ASP A 488 -27.62 6.30 -4.05
C ASP A 488 -28.52 7.22 -3.21
N HIS A 489 -28.29 8.53 -3.29
CA HIS A 489 -29.27 9.51 -2.85
C HIS A 489 -30.25 9.69 -4.00
N PRO A 490 -31.57 9.53 -3.78
CA PRO A 490 -32.53 10.05 -4.75
C PRO A 490 -32.18 11.53 -4.91
N ALA A 491 -31.87 11.94 -6.14
CA ALA A 491 -31.56 13.32 -6.46
C ALA A 491 -32.51 14.24 -5.68
N GLU A 492 -31.97 15.25 -4.99
CA GLU A 492 -32.82 16.27 -4.37
C GLU A 492 -33.89 16.66 -5.39
N PRO A 493 -35.20 16.61 -5.03
CA PRO A 493 -36.23 17.00 -5.95
C PRO A 493 -35.94 18.43 -6.33
N ARG A 494 -35.47 18.60 -7.57
CA ARG A 494 -35.22 19.88 -8.19
C ARG A 494 -36.48 20.72 -7.93
N PRO A 495 -36.36 21.91 -7.32
CA PRO A 495 -37.54 22.72 -7.05
C PRO A 495 -38.33 22.87 -8.35
N PRO A 496 -39.65 22.67 -8.34
CA PRO A 496 -40.45 22.76 -9.56
C PRO A 496 -40.12 24.11 -10.20
N ALA A 497 -39.80 24.07 -11.50
CA ALA A 497 -39.53 25.28 -12.26
C ALA A 497 -40.69 26.24 -11.98
N SER A 498 -40.38 27.39 -11.39
CA SER A 498 -41.35 28.43 -11.12
C SER A 498 -42.12 28.68 -12.41
N GLU A 499 -43.43 28.47 -12.39
CA GLU A 499 -44.30 28.81 -13.52
C GLU A 499 -44.00 30.25 -13.93
N PRO A 500 -43.92 30.55 -15.24
CA PRO A 500 -43.61 31.88 -15.70
C PRO A 500 -44.68 32.82 -15.19
N THR A 501 -44.31 33.68 -14.25
CA THR A 501 -45.15 34.78 -13.79
C THR A 501 -45.30 35.73 -14.98
N GLU A 502 -46.46 35.71 -15.62
CA GLU A 502 -46.86 36.71 -16.61
C GLU A 502 -46.74 38.11 -15.98
N THR A 503 -45.67 38.80 -16.35
CA THR A 503 -45.54 40.24 -16.12
C THR A 503 -46.10 40.93 -17.35
N PRO A 504 -47.09 41.84 -17.25
CA PRO A 504 -47.70 42.44 -18.44
C PRO A 504 -46.70 43.39 -19.13
N LEU A 505 -46.59 43.26 -20.44
CA LEU A 505 -45.86 44.16 -21.33
C LEU A 505 -46.51 45.56 -21.35
N PRO A 506 -45.73 46.66 -21.28
CA PRO A 506 -46.22 47.98 -21.65
C PRO A 506 -46.20 48.17 -23.18
N GLU A 507 -47.15 48.97 -23.64
CA GLU A 507 -47.51 49.22 -25.04
C GLU A 507 -46.41 49.82 -25.92
N GLN A 508 -46.59 49.61 -27.23
CA GLN A 508 -45.72 49.96 -28.35
C GLN A 508 -45.43 51.47 -28.49
N GLY A 509 -44.18 51.78 -28.87
CA GLY A 509 -43.76 53.11 -29.32
C GLY A 509 -42.52 53.08 -30.24
N LYS A 510 -42.78 53.00 -31.55
CA LYS A 510 -42.11 53.60 -32.73
C LYS A 510 -40.56 53.70 -32.86
N SER A 511 -40.09 53.33 -34.08
CA SER A 511 -38.93 53.83 -34.90
C SER A 511 -37.51 53.41 -34.44
N GLU A 512 -36.51 52.96 -35.22
CA GLU A 512 -36.07 53.12 -36.63
C GLU A 512 -35.22 51.87 -37.09
N PRO A 513 -34.81 51.72 -38.38
CA PRO A 513 -34.32 50.45 -38.92
C PRO A 513 -32.78 50.29 -38.85
N VAL A 514 -32.30 49.12 -38.42
CA VAL A 514 -30.88 48.72 -38.56
C VAL A 514 -30.77 47.46 -39.44
N LYS A 515 -29.84 47.53 -40.39
CA LYS A 515 -29.55 46.59 -41.48
C LYS A 515 -29.33 45.15 -41.00
N LYS A 516 -29.99 44.19 -41.68
CA LYS A 516 -29.66 42.76 -41.62
C LYS A 516 -28.34 42.46 -42.37
N PRO A 517 -27.39 41.72 -41.80
CA PRO A 517 -26.41 40.98 -42.58
C PRO A 517 -27.04 39.72 -43.18
N ARG A 518 -26.62 39.37 -44.40
CA ARG A 518 -26.96 38.13 -45.12
C ARG A 518 -26.27 36.92 -44.47
N PRO A 519 -26.80 35.70 -44.66
CA PRO A 519 -26.23 34.48 -44.10
C PRO A 519 -25.03 34.04 -44.94
N GLU A 520 -23.85 33.98 -44.33
CA GLU A 520 -22.73 33.22 -44.89
C GLU A 520 -22.82 31.76 -44.42
N GLN A 521 -22.61 30.89 -45.40
CA GLN A 521 -22.77 29.45 -45.33
C GLN A 521 -21.82 28.86 -44.30
N ARG A 522 -22.37 28.30 -43.21
CA ARG A 522 -21.63 27.42 -42.32
C ARG A 522 -21.41 26.10 -43.06
N GLY A 523 -20.15 25.79 -43.32
CA GLY A 523 -19.73 24.48 -43.81
C GLY A 523 -20.20 23.38 -42.86
N SER A 524 -20.60 22.28 -43.47
CA SER A 524 -20.94 21.01 -42.85
C SER A 524 -19.80 20.48 -41.99
N GLU A 525 -19.92 20.61 -40.66
CA GLU A 525 -19.25 19.74 -39.70
C GLU A 525 -20.02 18.41 -39.63
N PRO A 526 -19.34 17.25 -39.56
CA PRO A 526 -20.04 15.98 -39.39
C PRO A 526 -20.61 15.91 -37.97
N ASP A 527 -21.87 15.48 -37.84
CA ASP A 527 -22.48 15.05 -36.58
C ASP A 527 -21.67 13.86 -36.00
N GLU A 528 -20.63 14.16 -35.24
CA GLU A 528 -19.85 13.16 -34.52
C GLU A 528 -20.65 12.74 -33.28
N LYS A 529 -21.29 11.58 -33.36
CA LYS A 529 -21.96 10.97 -32.21
C LYS A 529 -20.90 10.78 -31.10
N PRO A 530 -21.19 11.19 -29.85
CA PRO A 530 -20.23 11.05 -28.76
C PRO A 530 -19.84 9.59 -28.58
N GLN A 531 -18.53 9.36 -28.49
CA GLN A 531 -17.94 8.03 -28.29
C GLN A 531 -18.37 7.47 -26.92
N PRO A 532 -18.44 6.14 -26.72
CA PRO A 532 -18.97 5.54 -25.49
C PRO A 532 -18.32 6.04 -24.20
N TRP A 533 -17.03 6.36 -24.22
CA TRP A 533 -16.26 6.88 -23.08
C TRP A 533 -16.54 8.36 -22.77
N GLN A 534 -17.20 9.11 -23.66
CA GLN A 534 -17.57 10.51 -23.44
C GLN A 534 -18.92 10.67 -22.74
N ARG A 535 -19.73 9.60 -22.61
CA ARG A 535 -21.02 9.65 -21.91
C ARG A 535 -20.91 9.54 -20.38
N GLU A 536 -19.73 9.21 -19.87
CA GLU A 536 -19.51 8.94 -18.43
C GLU A 536 -19.03 10.17 -17.64
N SER A 537 -18.75 11.29 -18.30
CA SER A 537 -18.18 12.49 -17.67
C SER A 537 -19.28 13.50 -17.27
N GLY A 538 -19.98 13.21 -16.17
CA GLY A 538 -20.61 14.27 -15.37
C GLY A 538 -19.53 15.08 -14.60
N PRO A 539 -19.87 16.24 -14.01
CA PRO A 539 -18.93 17.01 -13.20
C PRO A 539 -18.73 16.30 -11.84
N GLY A 540 -17.97 15.21 -11.86
CA GLY A 540 -17.48 14.46 -10.71
C GLY A 540 -15.99 14.21 -10.89
N GLU A 541 -15.26 13.93 -9.81
CA GLU A 541 -13.82 13.67 -9.79
C GLU A 541 -13.35 12.84 -11.00
N ALA A 542 -12.23 13.24 -11.61
CA ALA A 542 -11.66 12.55 -12.77
C ALA A 542 -11.48 11.06 -12.45
N ARG A 543 -12.38 10.23 -12.99
CA ARG A 543 -12.36 8.78 -12.76
C ARG A 543 -11.16 8.19 -13.47
N THR A 544 -10.28 7.52 -12.73
CA THR A 544 -9.15 6.79 -13.31
C THR A 544 -9.67 5.58 -14.08
N PRO A 545 -9.33 5.44 -15.37
CA PRO A 545 -9.64 4.23 -16.13
C PRO A 545 -9.08 2.98 -15.44
N GLY A 546 -9.95 2.03 -15.11
CA GLY A 546 -9.56 0.74 -14.55
C GLY A 546 -9.65 0.62 -13.02
N LEU A 547 -9.84 1.72 -12.27
CA LEU A 547 -10.20 1.65 -10.85
C LEU A 547 -11.72 1.81 -10.69
N ARG A 548 -12.34 0.91 -9.93
CA ARG A 548 -13.77 0.93 -9.63
C ARG A 548 -14.04 1.37 -8.21
N ASP A 549 -15.29 1.72 -7.96
CA ASP A 549 -15.76 2.24 -6.70
C ASP A 549 -15.63 1.22 -5.56
N THR A 550 -15.03 1.68 -4.47
CA THR A 550 -14.77 0.93 -3.25
C THR A 550 -15.99 0.99 -2.36
N ALA A 551 -16.50 -0.18 -1.98
CA ALA A 551 -17.61 -0.30 -1.06
C ALA A 551 -17.16 0.02 0.39
N PRO A 552 -17.87 0.90 1.13
CA PRO A 552 -17.57 1.18 2.53
C PRO A 552 -17.48 -0.08 3.42
N ALA A 553 -18.28 -1.11 3.10
CA ALA A 553 -18.27 -2.39 3.81
C ALA A 553 -16.92 -3.11 3.75
N ALA A 554 -16.23 -3.03 2.60
CA ALA A 554 -14.92 -3.64 2.42
C ALA A 554 -13.85 -2.90 3.23
N VAL A 555 -13.97 -1.58 3.34
CA VAL A 555 -13.10 -0.74 4.19
C VAL A 555 -13.31 -1.07 5.66
N VAL A 556 -14.57 -1.13 6.13
CA VAL A 556 -14.92 -1.55 7.50
C VAL A 556 -14.30 -2.92 7.81
N ALA A 557 -14.46 -3.91 6.94
CA ALA A 557 -13.86 -5.22 7.16
C ALA A 557 -12.32 -5.22 7.29
N ALA A 558 -11.64 -4.23 6.69
CA ALA A 558 -10.19 -4.07 6.80
C ALA A 558 -9.74 -3.43 8.13
N LEU A 559 -10.58 -2.61 8.78
CA LEU A 559 -10.17 -1.82 9.97
C LEU A 559 -9.76 -2.68 11.18
N TRP A 560 -10.29 -3.89 11.30
CA TRP A 560 -10.06 -4.78 12.47
C TRP A 560 -9.19 -5.99 12.17
N GLN A 561 -8.51 -6.04 11.01
CA GLN A 561 -7.68 -7.20 10.69
C GLN A 561 -6.35 -7.27 11.48
N GLY A 562 -6.05 -6.28 12.33
CA GLY A 562 -4.95 -6.30 13.29
C GLY A 562 -3.53 -6.19 12.69
N ASP A 563 -3.32 -6.73 11.49
CA ASP A 563 -1.99 -6.93 10.91
C ASP A 563 -1.86 -6.36 9.49
N GLY A 564 -1.00 -5.33 9.39
CA GLY A 564 -0.37 -4.91 8.15
C GLY A 564 -1.00 -3.71 7.46
N SER A 565 -0.51 -3.45 6.26
CA SER A 565 -1.11 -2.53 5.31
C SER A 565 -2.06 -3.31 4.39
N LEU A 566 -3.24 -2.77 4.11
CA LEU A 566 -4.23 -3.38 3.23
C LEU A 566 -4.59 -2.40 2.13
N VAL A 567 -4.67 -2.92 0.93
CA VAL A 567 -5.27 -2.28 -0.22
C VAL A 567 -6.66 -2.85 -0.39
N VAL A 568 -7.66 -1.99 -0.42
CA VAL A 568 -9.05 -2.31 -0.73
C VAL A 568 -9.44 -1.55 -1.99
N ALA A 569 -9.24 -2.19 -3.15
CA ALA A 569 -9.51 -1.59 -4.44
C ALA A 569 -10.05 -2.66 -5.40
N ASP A 570 -11.23 -2.40 -5.97
CA ASP A 570 -11.72 -3.14 -7.14
C ASP A 570 -11.05 -2.53 -8.37
N ALA A 571 -10.31 -3.36 -9.10
CA ALA A 571 -9.40 -2.93 -10.14
C ALA A 571 -9.49 -3.86 -11.35
N ASP A 572 -9.59 -3.27 -12.52
CA ASP A 572 -9.33 -3.91 -13.79
C ASP A 572 -7.81 -3.92 -14.02
N TRP A 573 -7.17 -4.97 -13.53
CA TRP A 573 -5.72 -5.12 -13.60
C TRP A 573 -5.19 -5.21 -15.02
N GLU A 574 -5.96 -5.73 -15.97
CA GLU A 574 -5.56 -5.73 -17.38
C GLU A 574 -5.41 -4.29 -17.89
N ARG A 575 -6.35 -3.41 -17.56
CA ARG A 575 -6.26 -1.98 -17.93
C ARG A 575 -5.16 -1.23 -17.17
N LEU A 576 -5.00 -1.48 -15.87
CA LEU A 576 -3.98 -0.81 -15.06
C LEU A 576 -2.56 -1.28 -15.37
N THR A 577 -2.39 -2.52 -15.83
CA THR A 577 -1.08 -3.10 -16.19
C THR A 577 -0.76 -3.04 -17.68
N ALA A 578 -1.69 -2.60 -18.52
CA ALA A 578 -1.49 -2.49 -19.97
C ALA A 578 -0.27 -1.63 -20.35
N ASP A 579 0.05 -0.61 -19.55
CA ASP A 579 1.20 0.27 -19.76
C ASP A 579 2.50 -0.24 -19.10
N ARG A 580 2.45 -1.35 -18.34
CA ARG A 580 3.57 -2.05 -17.65
C ARG A 580 4.66 -1.15 -17.03
N SER A 581 4.32 0.08 -16.66
CA SER A 581 5.30 1.08 -16.22
C SER A 581 5.82 0.82 -14.80
N ARG A 582 5.16 -0.05 -14.03
CA ARG A 582 5.59 -0.43 -12.66
C ARG A 582 5.82 -1.91 -12.45
N ALA A 583 6.94 -2.26 -11.83
CA ALA A 583 7.28 -3.66 -11.52
C ALA A 583 6.43 -4.22 -10.37
N LEU A 584 5.94 -3.34 -9.48
CA LEU A 584 5.02 -3.67 -8.37
C LEU A 584 3.78 -4.47 -8.81
N LEU A 585 3.24 -4.19 -10.00
CA LEU A 585 1.99 -4.79 -10.51
C LEU A 585 2.21 -6.10 -11.26
N ARG A 586 3.46 -6.58 -11.42
CA ARG A 586 3.75 -7.83 -12.12
C ARG A 586 3.13 -9.02 -11.37
N GLY A 587 2.34 -9.83 -12.08
CA GLY A 587 1.69 -11.04 -11.56
C GLY A 587 0.43 -10.79 -10.73
N VAL A 588 -0.02 -9.53 -10.60
CA VAL A 588 -1.31 -9.21 -9.96
C VAL A 588 -2.44 -9.63 -10.90
N GLY A 589 -3.32 -10.52 -10.43
CA GLY A 589 -4.44 -11.07 -11.21
C GLY A 589 -4.19 -12.44 -11.86
N ASP A 590 -2.93 -12.89 -11.92
CA ASP A 590 -2.56 -14.20 -12.50
C ASP A 590 -2.71 -15.37 -11.49
N GLU A 591 -2.87 -15.08 -10.19
CA GLU A 591 -3.03 -16.10 -9.14
C GLU A 591 -4.51 -16.44 -8.88
N PRO A 592 -4.87 -17.74 -8.77
CA PRO A 592 -6.21 -18.13 -8.37
C PRO A 592 -6.50 -17.68 -6.93
N PRO A 593 -7.75 -17.33 -6.63
CA PRO A 593 -8.14 -16.63 -5.41
C PRO A 593 -7.92 -17.47 -4.16
N ALA A 594 -7.45 -16.84 -3.08
CA ALA A 594 -7.55 -17.38 -1.73
C ALA A 594 -9.04 -17.48 -1.34
N GLY A 595 -9.59 -18.69 -1.35
CA GLY A 595 -11.02 -18.94 -1.16
C GLY A 595 -11.52 -18.62 0.25
N SER A 596 -12.73 -18.06 0.33
CA SER A 596 -13.53 -17.96 1.55
C SER A 596 -14.00 -19.35 1.98
N ALA A 597 -13.44 -19.89 3.07
CA ALA A 597 -13.94 -21.12 3.70
C ALA A 597 -15.14 -20.81 4.61
N PRO A 598 -16.24 -21.60 4.58
CA PRO A 598 -17.28 -21.50 5.60
C PRO A 598 -16.79 -22.07 6.93
N ALA A 599 -17.27 -21.50 8.03
CA ALA A 599 -17.02 -21.97 9.39
C ALA A 599 -17.58 -23.40 9.59
N SER A 600 -16.71 -24.39 9.47
CA SER A 600 -16.88 -25.72 10.06
C SER A 600 -15.49 -26.31 10.28
N GLY A 601 -15.21 -26.70 11.53
CA GLY A 601 -13.86 -26.99 12.03
C GLY A 601 -13.09 -28.06 11.27
N GLY A 602 -11.76 -27.91 11.29
CA GLY A 602 -10.80 -28.90 10.79
C GLY A 602 -9.73 -28.29 9.87
N PHE A 603 -8.54 -28.08 10.44
CA PHE A 603 -7.18 -27.98 9.85
C PHE A 603 -6.93 -27.53 8.38
N ALA A 604 -6.30 -26.34 8.29
CA ALA A 604 -5.03 -25.95 7.61
C ALA A 604 -4.83 -25.84 6.08
N GLY A 605 -4.20 -24.70 5.69
CA GLY A 605 -3.15 -24.53 4.66
C GLY A 605 -3.34 -23.31 3.72
N ALA A 606 -2.43 -22.35 3.47
CA ALA A 606 -1.11 -21.96 3.99
C ALA A 606 -0.83 -20.51 3.49
N GLY A 607 -0.04 -19.72 4.24
CA GLY A 607 0.58 -18.47 3.77
C GLY A 607 0.61 -17.37 4.83
N MET A 608 1.77 -17.20 5.48
CA MET A 608 2.09 -16.25 6.56
C MET A 608 1.70 -16.78 7.96
N PHE A 609 2.71 -17.25 8.70
CA PHE A 609 2.59 -17.54 10.12
C PHE A 609 2.34 -16.22 10.86
N ALA A 610 1.08 -15.98 11.20
CA ALA A 610 0.68 -15.08 12.25
C ALA A 610 1.32 -15.55 13.58
N ALA A 611 1.68 -14.61 14.44
CA ALA A 611 2.09 -14.87 15.82
C ALA A 611 0.93 -15.37 16.72
N SER A 612 0.04 -16.20 16.18
CA SER A 612 -0.91 -16.98 16.97
C SER A 612 -0.81 -18.46 16.57
N ALA A 613 -0.40 -19.27 17.55
CA ALA A 613 -0.30 -20.73 17.54
C ALA A 613 0.84 -21.33 16.69
N VAL A 614 2.08 -21.17 17.16
CA VAL A 614 3.04 -22.27 17.02
C VAL A 614 2.53 -23.45 17.88
N PRO A 615 2.38 -24.67 17.34
CA PRO A 615 1.91 -25.80 18.13
C PRO A 615 2.98 -26.21 19.14
N GLY A 616 2.82 -25.80 20.39
CA GLY A 616 3.75 -26.18 21.47
C GLY A 616 3.06 -26.25 22.82
N MET A 617 2.35 -25.20 23.24
CA MET A 617 1.78 -25.14 24.60
C MET A 617 0.70 -26.18 24.89
N SER A 618 -0.11 -26.60 23.91
CA SER A 618 -1.10 -27.68 24.10
C SER A 618 -0.46 -29.06 24.05
N VAL A 619 0.55 -29.24 23.19
CA VAL A 619 1.25 -30.52 22.96
C VAL A 619 2.20 -30.85 24.12
N LEU A 620 2.84 -29.84 24.72
CA LEU A 620 3.75 -30.00 25.84
C LEU A 620 3.05 -30.24 27.18
N ARG A 621 1.78 -29.82 27.32
CA ARG A 621 1.00 -29.98 28.57
C ARG A 621 0.82 -31.46 28.95
N ASP A 622 0.69 -32.33 27.95
CA ASP A 622 0.48 -33.78 28.13
C ASP A 622 1.75 -34.60 27.80
N LEU A 623 2.91 -33.96 27.58
CA LEU A 623 4.12 -34.66 27.16
C LEU A 623 4.57 -35.68 28.22
N LYS A 624 4.47 -35.35 29.52
CA LYS A 624 4.87 -36.25 30.62
C LYS A 624 3.98 -37.48 30.76
N ASP A 625 2.75 -37.41 30.28
CA ASP A 625 1.75 -38.49 30.41
C ASP A 625 1.77 -39.46 29.22
N ARG A 626 2.63 -39.22 28.21
CA ARG A 626 2.80 -40.07 27.03
C ARG A 626 3.90 -41.12 27.20
N PRO A 627 3.85 -42.27 26.50
CA PRO A 627 4.97 -43.21 26.41
C PRO A 627 6.24 -42.55 25.86
N GLU A 628 7.42 -42.98 26.33
CA GLU A 628 8.73 -42.37 25.94
C GLU A 628 8.95 -42.29 24.42
N PHE A 629 8.49 -43.29 23.67
CA PHE A 629 8.60 -43.28 22.20
C PHE A 629 7.73 -42.18 21.57
N GLU A 630 6.52 -41.95 22.08
CA GLU A 630 5.63 -40.90 21.59
C GLU A 630 6.14 -39.51 21.99
N GLN A 631 6.70 -39.37 23.19
CA GLN A 631 7.36 -38.13 23.62
C GLN A 631 8.50 -37.74 22.67
N LEU A 632 9.34 -38.71 22.31
CA LEU A 632 10.47 -38.47 21.42
C LEU A 632 10.02 -38.09 20.00
N GLN A 633 8.98 -38.75 19.46
CA GLN A 633 8.43 -38.38 18.14
C GLN A 633 7.87 -36.95 18.15
N VAL A 634 7.12 -36.58 19.20
CA VAL A 634 6.59 -35.23 19.37
C VAL A 634 7.70 -34.19 19.44
N LEU A 635 8.75 -34.43 20.23
CA LEU A 635 9.88 -33.52 20.33
C LEU A 635 10.72 -33.46 19.05
N LEU A 636 10.82 -34.57 18.32
CA LEU A 636 11.50 -34.63 17.04
C LEU A 636 10.80 -33.77 16.00
N ASP A 637 9.48 -33.91 15.86
CA ASP A 637 8.68 -33.11 14.94
C ASP A 637 8.74 -31.62 15.29
N LEU A 638 8.73 -31.30 16.59
CA LEU A 638 8.86 -29.95 17.11
C LEU A 638 10.23 -29.33 16.76
N VAL A 639 11.32 -30.02 17.06
CA VAL A 639 12.69 -29.57 16.73
C VAL A 639 12.87 -29.40 15.23
N ARG A 640 12.33 -30.31 14.40
CA ARG A 640 12.36 -30.17 12.93
C ARG A 640 11.59 -28.95 12.46
N THR A 641 10.42 -28.68 13.05
CA THR A 641 9.59 -27.51 12.74
C THR A 641 10.33 -26.22 13.02
N TYR A 642 10.91 -26.09 14.21
CA TYR A 642 11.67 -24.89 14.55
C TYR A 642 12.99 -24.78 13.78
N ALA A 643 13.67 -25.90 13.51
CA ALA A 643 14.89 -25.89 12.71
C ALA A 643 14.61 -25.46 11.26
N ALA A 644 13.52 -25.93 10.65
CA ALA A 644 13.12 -25.52 9.30
C ALA A 644 12.77 -24.04 9.26
N MET A 645 12.07 -23.54 10.28
CA MET A 645 11.74 -22.13 10.41
C MET A 645 12.99 -21.25 10.52
N VAL A 646 13.96 -21.61 11.37
CA VAL A 646 15.21 -20.85 11.58
C VAL A 646 16.10 -20.87 10.34
N LEU A 647 16.14 -22.00 9.63
CA LEU A 647 16.96 -22.16 8.42
C LEU A 647 16.26 -21.68 7.14
N GLY A 648 14.98 -21.28 7.21
CA GLY A 648 14.21 -20.80 6.07
C GLY A 648 13.77 -21.88 5.09
N HIS A 649 13.62 -23.13 5.55
CA HIS A 649 13.02 -24.21 4.77
C HIS A 649 11.49 -24.08 4.73
N ASP A 650 10.89 -24.40 3.59
CA ASP A 650 9.45 -24.31 3.40
C ASP A 650 8.69 -25.35 4.24
N THR A 651 9.33 -26.49 4.56
CA THR A 651 8.74 -27.59 5.32
C THR A 651 9.73 -28.28 6.28
N PRO A 652 9.30 -28.74 7.47
CA PRO A 652 10.13 -29.54 8.40
C PRO A 652 10.55 -30.90 7.84
N GLU A 653 9.82 -31.42 6.85
CA GLU A 653 10.10 -32.68 6.18
C GLU A 653 11.41 -32.65 5.38
N GLU A 654 11.86 -31.47 4.95
CA GLU A 654 13.16 -31.27 4.26
C GLU A 654 14.37 -31.53 5.18
N ILE A 655 14.19 -31.40 6.49
CA ILE A 655 15.22 -31.65 7.49
C ILE A 655 15.07 -33.09 7.98
N THR A 656 16.02 -33.96 7.68
CA THR A 656 15.95 -35.35 8.16
C THR A 656 16.37 -35.47 9.64
N PRO A 657 15.84 -36.44 10.40
CA PRO A 657 16.21 -36.64 11.81
C PRO A 657 17.72 -36.84 12.05
N ASP A 658 18.41 -37.44 11.08
CA ASP A 658 19.85 -37.73 11.14
C ASP A 658 20.71 -36.61 10.56
N SER A 659 20.11 -35.50 10.10
CA SER A 659 20.85 -34.37 9.56
C SER A 659 21.71 -33.71 10.63
N ASP A 660 22.98 -33.49 10.30
CA ASP A 660 23.93 -32.77 11.16
C ASP A 660 23.63 -31.25 11.11
N LEU A 661 23.39 -30.67 12.28
CA LEU A 661 22.97 -29.29 12.47
C LEU A 661 23.98 -28.30 11.86
N LEU A 662 25.28 -28.53 12.04
CA LEU A 662 26.31 -27.64 11.51
C LEU A 662 26.35 -27.70 9.98
N THR A 663 26.18 -28.88 9.39
CA THR A 663 26.11 -29.03 7.93
C THR A 663 24.84 -28.45 7.32
N LEU A 664 23.74 -28.39 8.08
CA LEU A 664 22.49 -27.72 7.70
C LEU A 664 22.56 -26.19 7.78
N GLY A 665 23.64 -25.62 8.32
CA GLY A 665 23.79 -24.17 8.45
C GLY A 665 23.50 -23.62 9.85
N PHE A 666 23.42 -24.48 10.88
CA PHE A 666 23.42 -23.98 12.26
C PHE A 666 24.77 -23.35 12.61
N SER A 667 24.70 -22.17 13.20
CA SER A 667 25.78 -21.35 13.71
C SER A 667 25.45 -20.94 15.14
N SER A 668 26.37 -20.29 15.85
CA SER A 668 26.09 -19.77 17.20
C SER A 668 24.89 -18.81 17.25
N PHE A 669 24.59 -18.12 16.15
CA PHE A 669 23.44 -17.22 16.04
C PHE A 669 22.12 -17.98 15.84
N THR A 670 22.07 -18.90 14.86
CA THR A 670 20.85 -19.69 14.59
C THR A 670 20.55 -20.70 15.70
N ALA A 671 21.56 -21.12 16.46
CA ALA A 671 21.40 -21.89 17.70
C ALA A 671 20.70 -21.08 18.81
N LEU A 672 21.04 -19.79 18.93
CA LEU A 672 20.41 -18.87 19.89
C LEU A 672 18.96 -18.57 19.50
N GLU A 673 18.67 -18.40 18.21
CA GLU A 673 17.31 -18.23 17.72
C GLU A 673 16.45 -19.48 17.98
N LEU A 674 16.97 -20.68 17.67
CA LEU A 674 16.28 -21.94 17.99
C LEU A 674 16.02 -22.10 19.49
N SER A 675 17.03 -21.82 20.32
CA SER A 675 16.90 -21.82 21.79
C SER A 675 15.82 -20.85 22.27
N SER A 676 15.82 -19.62 21.74
CA SER A 676 14.82 -18.60 22.08
C SER A 676 13.41 -19.04 21.69
N HIS A 677 13.23 -19.67 20.53
CA HIS A 677 11.94 -20.19 20.09
C HIS A 677 11.44 -21.35 20.96
N LEU A 678 12.30 -22.29 21.36
CA LEU A 678 11.93 -23.40 22.24
C LEU A 678 11.59 -22.91 23.66
N ALA A 679 12.28 -21.88 24.16
CA ALA A 679 11.97 -21.29 25.46
C ALA A 679 10.55 -20.69 25.52
N THR A 680 10.04 -20.14 24.40
CA THR A 680 8.67 -19.58 24.36
C THR A 680 7.56 -20.61 24.62
N ILE A 681 7.87 -21.90 24.45
CA ILE A 681 6.94 -23.01 24.69
C ILE A 681 7.30 -23.81 25.94
N GLY A 682 8.30 -23.38 26.72
CA GLY A 682 8.70 -24.03 27.98
C GLY A 682 9.68 -25.18 27.84
N LEU A 683 10.40 -25.26 26.70
CA LEU A 683 11.54 -26.15 26.52
C LEU A 683 12.84 -25.35 26.62
N ASP A 684 13.53 -25.46 27.74
CA ASP A 684 14.82 -24.80 27.95
C ASP A 684 15.95 -25.56 27.24
N MET A 685 16.78 -24.83 26.51
CA MET A 685 17.94 -25.36 25.80
C MET A 685 19.05 -24.32 25.83
N GLU A 686 20.23 -24.67 26.35
CA GLU A 686 21.40 -23.82 26.20
C GLU A 686 21.87 -23.83 24.74
N PRO A 687 22.16 -22.68 24.11
CA PRO A 687 22.57 -22.62 22.70
C PRO A 687 23.78 -23.50 22.36
N THR A 688 24.61 -23.86 23.34
CA THR A 688 25.74 -24.80 23.17
C THR A 688 25.34 -26.26 23.02
N ALA A 689 24.10 -26.63 23.36
CA ALA A 689 23.59 -28.00 23.28
C ALA A 689 23.61 -28.57 21.84
N ILE A 690 23.64 -27.71 20.82
CA ILE A 690 23.79 -28.15 19.42
C ILE A 690 25.14 -28.82 19.15
N PHE A 691 26.17 -28.55 19.97
CA PHE A 691 27.50 -29.18 19.82
C PHE A 691 27.55 -30.56 20.48
N ASP A 692 26.84 -30.74 21.59
CA ASP A 692 26.74 -32.02 22.29
C ASP A 692 25.71 -32.96 21.65
N ALA A 693 24.74 -32.38 20.94
CA ALA A 693 23.70 -33.08 20.20
C ALA A 693 23.68 -32.64 18.72
N PRO A 694 24.65 -33.08 17.90
CA PRO A 694 24.91 -32.52 16.57
C PRO A 694 23.84 -32.86 15.52
N THR A 695 22.86 -33.71 15.83
CA THR A 695 21.75 -34.04 14.92
C THR A 695 20.40 -33.66 15.51
N ILE A 696 19.41 -33.45 14.65
CA ILE A 696 18.03 -33.16 15.04
C ILE A 696 17.50 -34.23 16.01
N ALA A 697 17.74 -35.52 15.73
CA ALA A 697 17.34 -36.62 16.58
C ALA A 697 18.12 -36.70 17.91
N ALA A 698 19.36 -36.24 17.94
CA ALA A 698 20.12 -36.11 19.18
C ALA A 698 19.58 -34.95 20.03
N LEU A 699 19.24 -33.83 19.39
CA LEU A 699 18.72 -32.64 20.08
C LEU A 699 17.33 -32.89 20.66
N ALA A 700 16.45 -33.59 19.93
CA ALA A 700 15.14 -34.01 20.44
C ALA A 700 15.26 -34.92 21.67
N ARG A 701 16.23 -35.84 21.68
CA ARG A 701 16.52 -36.67 22.87
C ARG A 701 17.08 -35.85 24.03
N HIS A 702 17.93 -34.86 23.75
CA HIS A 702 18.45 -33.95 24.77
C HIS A 702 17.32 -33.17 25.46
N LEU A 703 16.37 -32.64 24.68
CA LEU A 703 15.18 -31.95 25.19
C LEU A 703 14.25 -32.89 25.95
N GLN A 704 14.13 -34.16 25.54
CA GLN A 704 13.34 -35.16 26.24
C GLN A 704 13.87 -35.41 27.66
N LEU A 705 15.19 -35.54 27.81
CA LEU A 705 15.85 -35.71 29.10
C LEU A 705 15.64 -34.48 30.01
N GLY A 706 15.76 -33.27 29.44
CA GLY A 706 15.50 -32.02 30.15
C GLY A 706 14.04 -31.86 30.60
N ALA A 707 13.07 -32.16 29.73
CA ALA A 707 11.64 -31.98 30.01
C ALA A 707 11.05 -32.99 31.02
N THR A 708 11.61 -34.21 31.07
CA THR A 708 11.16 -35.27 31.99
C THR A 708 11.88 -35.25 33.33
N GLY A 709 12.95 -34.45 33.48
CA GLY A 709 13.79 -34.42 34.68
C GLY A 709 14.64 -35.68 34.87
N ALA A 710 14.71 -36.54 33.84
CA ALA A 710 15.56 -37.72 33.84
C ALA A 710 17.02 -37.29 33.63
N THR A 711 17.83 -37.40 34.68
CA THR A 711 19.27 -37.21 34.59
C THR A 711 19.82 -38.23 33.58
N PRO A 712 20.70 -37.84 32.63
CA PRO A 712 21.31 -38.82 31.73
C PRO A 712 22.01 -39.91 32.56
N PRO A 713 21.95 -41.19 32.16
CA PRO A 713 22.76 -42.21 32.80
C PRO A 713 24.22 -41.77 32.70
N SER A 714 24.82 -41.58 33.87
CA SER A 714 26.25 -41.29 33.98
C SER A 714 27.03 -42.54 33.58
N GLY A 715 27.91 -42.39 32.60
CA GLY A 715 28.95 -43.35 32.24
C GLY A 715 28.78 -43.95 30.83
N GLY A 716 29.81 -44.05 30.00
CA GLY A 716 31.24 -43.78 30.18
C GLY A 716 31.99 -44.19 28.92
#